data_AF-M4U562-F1
#
_entry.id   AF-M4U562-F1
#
_cell.length_a   1.000
_cell.length_b   1.000
_cell.length_c   1.000
_cell.angle_alpha   90.00
_cell.angle_beta   90.00
_cell.angle_gamma   90.00
#
_symmetry.space_group_name_H-M   'P 1'
#
loop_
_entity.id
_entity.type
_entity.pdbx_description
1 polymer ?
#
loop_
_entity_poly.entity_id
_entity_poly.type
_entity_poly.pdbx_seq_one_letter_code
_entity_poly.pdbx_strand_id
1 'polypeptide(L)'
;MVKNFIPLEKRWPQLDCFVEHAKNYVYTDPQSALTKLRCYCESVVGILYRELNLPCEPRSNLVDKLKSELFVELVGEEICQKLHAIRMKGNRAVHHNEATTDDALWLLKEAYLIGQWLHKSYSGELHIDYPSFIVPVRPDSIDKLSKSHDEMAIQLAASRQEFVSLEASEKAAQEELSQFSNNVDQSKLDSFKQKATLASNTIDFEQDVTKNNISIEDSFAEYDLTSGQSELVRRLDSFLNDKSSNVFQLKGYAGTGKTFITKGLTEYFRLIGRRFVLAAPTGKAAKVISNKTNCEAYTLHKTIYSFKDLVEYRDEQGIDSETYKVYAQIAVNELSADTVFIVDESSMISDFYQENEFFRCGTGKLLSDFLKFVNLDHNDHSKKVIFIGDDAQLPPIGMKFSPALSSDYLNKQFGLRTDTFELTEVVRQKADSGVMQNSIVLREALNSGVFNHLSLDTEVTDIEEIEHADLMPRYLQSCQNKINAESIVIAGTNKDVLHYNQRIRECFFPQQPQVCAGDKIMAVSNSDRHGFYISNGEFGLVRQVIAPSECKKIVLNPKSKDKRIEVELIFRNVEVGFKDLDGNSRFFNAKIIESLLYSEQPQLSSDQNKALYVDFCMRYPRLPRKSLEFKETLYSDPYFNALRVKFGYAITCHKAQGSEWNHVFVKCKTHEKTLSSGYFRWLYTAITRTANKLYLLEAPKIKVGSNLKTVSSVGSSMIKSASMVTSVSMKVQPEIRNTDVSLSETTAVTAPCNNETFGIPSCEQFLLQLLEAVRQKLVKSGIIVTDIDHKEWQEVYFFNRQEETERVSIWYNSKSKVSQINAPSLSPLSSEVVQLISSLKMGLAHVFPMGNGAAIFSQEFQLAFHERLMPLIINAEITLMSAEEQQWALRYSFSKSGSVAVVDINFNGKQQFTKVHPLRSKCVGADFVLEVEKILTEGLSA
;
A
#
# COMPACT_ATOMS: atom_id res chain seq x y z
N MET A 1 -14.70 -50.52 37.34
CA MET A 1 -14.33 -49.22 36.73
C MET A 1 -15.39 -48.89 35.70
N VAL A 2 -16.13 -47.80 35.87
CA VAL A 2 -17.07 -47.32 34.84
C VAL A 2 -16.22 -46.70 33.73
N LYS A 3 -16.32 -47.22 32.51
CA LYS A 3 -15.64 -46.68 31.31
C LYS A 3 -16.61 -45.68 30.64
N ASN A 4 -16.13 -44.47 30.34
CA ASN A 4 -16.95 -43.39 29.76
C ASN A 4 -17.47 -43.71 28.33
N PHE A 5 -16.87 -44.69 27.63
CA PHE A 5 -17.07 -44.93 26.18
C PHE A 5 -17.54 -46.35 25.84
N ILE A 6 -17.94 -47.19 26.82
CA ILE A 6 -18.38 -48.59 26.63
C ILE A 6 -19.36 -48.77 25.46
N PRO A 7 -20.37 -47.89 25.26
CA PRO A 7 -21.32 -48.07 24.17
C PRO A 7 -20.71 -48.00 22.76
N LEU A 8 -19.51 -47.40 22.60
CA LEU A 8 -18.79 -47.33 21.32
C LEU A 8 -17.98 -48.59 21.02
N GLU A 9 -17.44 -49.27 22.05
CA GLU A 9 -16.58 -50.46 21.93
C GLU A 9 -17.21 -51.57 21.07
N LYS A 10 -18.54 -51.78 21.23
CA LYS A 10 -19.28 -52.84 20.52
C LYS A 10 -19.37 -52.63 19.02
N ARG A 11 -19.43 -51.39 18.54
CA ARG A 11 -19.66 -51.04 17.12
C ARG A 11 -18.41 -50.50 16.44
N TRP A 12 -17.62 -49.70 17.14
CA TRP A 12 -16.42 -49.06 16.62
C TRP A 12 -15.27 -49.19 17.65
N PRO A 13 -14.62 -50.36 17.77
CA PRO A 13 -13.58 -50.62 18.77
C PRO A 13 -12.35 -49.71 18.62
N GLN A 14 -12.07 -49.24 17.41
CA GLN A 14 -10.99 -48.28 17.15
C GLN A 14 -11.23 -46.93 17.85
N LEU A 15 -12.48 -46.47 17.92
CA LEU A 15 -12.81 -45.22 18.61
C LEU A 15 -12.58 -45.32 20.12
N ASP A 16 -12.97 -46.44 20.74
CA ASP A 16 -12.72 -46.70 22.18
C ASP A 16 -11.22 -46.73 22.48
N CYS A 17 -10.43 -47.39 21.62
CA CYS A 17 -8.97 -47.46 21.74
C CYS A 17 -8.31 -46.07 21.77
N PHE A 18 -8.67 -45.16 20.84
CA PHE A 18 -8.11 -43.81 20.83
C PHE A 18 -8.42 -43.03 22.11
N VAL A 19 -9.65 -43.17 22.62
CA VAL A 19 -10.07 -42.42 23.80
C VAL A 19 -9.51 -43.01 25.10
N GLU A 20 -9.36 -44.33 25.19
CA GLU A 20 -8.68 -45.00 26.30
C GLU A 20 -7.20 -44.59 26.36
N HIS A 21 -6.52 -44.54 25.21
CA HIS A 21 -5.16 -43.99 25.12
C HIS A 21 -5.11 -42.51 25.51
N ALA A 22 -6.00 -41.67 25.00
CA ALA A 22 -6.06 -40.26 25.37
C ALA A 22 -6.21 -40.10 26.88
N LYS A 23 -7.18 -40.80 27.49
CA LYS A 23 -7.41 -40.80 28.95
C LYS A 23 -6.17 -41.18 29.75
N ASN A 24 -5.43 -42.20 29.32
CA ASN A 24 -4.22 -42.65 30.01
C ASN A 24 -3.10 -41.61 29.94
N TYR A 25 -3.07 -40.78 28.90
CA TYR A 25 -2.02 -39.78 28.68
C TYR A 25 -2.36 -38.39 29.20
N VAL A 26 -3.63 -38.07 29.47
CA VAL A 26 -4.10 -36.72 29.87
C VAL A 26 -3.22 -36.01 30.93
N TYR A 27 -2.75 -36.72 31.96
CA TYR A 27 -1.91 -36.13 33.02
C TYR A 27 -0.40 -36.32 32.81
N THR A 28 0.01 -37.36 32.08
CA THR A 28 1.43 -37.72 31.92
C THR A 28 2.05 -37.14 30.66
N ASP A 29 1.28 -37.07 29.58
CA ASP A 29 1.65 -36.55 28.27
C ASP A 29 0.40 -35.98 27.56
N PRO A 30 0.00 -34.74 27.92
CA PRO A 30 -1.16 -34.08 27.32
C PRO A 30 -1.06 -33.97 25.79
N GLN A 31 0.16 -33.86 25.25
CA GLN A 31 0.39 -33.73 23.81
C GLN A 31 0.04 -35.01 23.06
N SER A 32 0.48 -36.17 23.54
CA SER A 32 0.04 -37.46 23.00
C SER A 32 -1.47 -37.65 23.19
N ALA A 33 -2.04 -37.20 24.31
CA ALA A 33 -3.49 -37.29 24.54
C ALA A 33 -4.27 -36.53 23.47
N LEU A 34 -3.90 -35.28 23.19
CA LEU A 34 -4.51 -34.45 22.14
C LEU A 34 -4.32 -35.05 20.74
N THR A 35 -3.16 -35.65 20.45
CA THR A 35 -2.91 -36.36 19.19
C THR A 35 -3.83 -37.57 19.03
N LYS A 36 -4.10 -38.33 20.09
CA LYS A 36 -5.05 -39.46 20.04
C LYS A 36 -6.50 -38.99 19.87
N LEU A 37 -6.88 -37.88 20.51
CA LEU A 37 -8.19 -37.25 20.28
C LEU A 37 -8.34 -36.74 18.83
N ARG A 38 -7.24 -36.27 18.22
CA ARG A 38 -7.20 -35.94 16.79
C ARG A 38 -7.49 -37.16 15.91
N CYS A 39 -6.84 -38.31 16.18
CA CYS A 39 -7.12 -39.57 15.48
C CYS A 39 -8.58 -40.05 15.67
N TYR A 40 -9.13 -39.87 16.87
CA TYR A 40 -10.55 -40.12 17.15
C TYR A 40 -11.46 -39.27 16.25
N CYS A 41 -11.19 -37.96 16.16
CA CYS A 41 -11.94 -37.05 15.30
C CYS A 41 -11.89 -37.46 13.81
N GLU A 42 -10.70 -37.77 13.27
CA GLU A 42 -10.55 -38.26 11.89
C GLU A 42 -11.37 -39.53 11.66
N SER A 43 -11.30 -40.47 12.59
CA SER A 43 -12.01 -41.75 12.49
C SER A 43 -13.53 -41.57 12.54
N VAL A 44 -14.05 -40.69 13.40
CA VAL A 44 -15.50 -40.38 13.45
C VAL A 44 -15.99 -39.82 12.12
N VAL A 45 -15.27 -38.85 11.55
CA VAL A 45 -15.66 -38.26 10.26
C VAL A 45 -15.53 -39.26 9.13
N GLY A 46 -14.47 -40.08 9.11
CA GLY A 46 -14.28 -41.17 8.16
C GLY A 46 -15.40 -42.20 8.20
N ILE A 47 -15.88 -42.57 9.40
CA ILE A 47 -17.04 -43.46 9.58
C ILE A 47 -18.31 -42.82 8.99
N LEU A 48 -18.59 -41.55 9.28
CA LEU A 48 -19.78 -40.86 8.78
C LEU A 48 -19.78 -40.79 7.25
N TYR A 49 -18.66 -40.41 6.63
CA TYR A 49 -18.55 -40.36 5.17
C TYR A 49 -18.74 -41.74 4.53
N ARG A 50 -18.16 -42.80 5.11
CA ARG A 50 -18.28 -44.19 4.62
C ARG A 50 -19.68 -44.77 4.81
N GLU A 51 -20.22 -44.69 6.01
CA GLU A 51 -21.51 -45.31 6.33
C GLU A 51 -22.69 -44.56 5.68
N LEU A 52 -22.58 -43.23 5.50
CA LEU A 52 -23.64 -42.42 4.88
C LEU A 52 -23.44 -42.21 3.36
N ASN A 53 -22.33 -42.68 2.80
CA ASN A 53 -21.97 -42.54 1.39
C ASN A 53 -22.00 -41.08 0.92
N LEU A 54 -21.37 -40.20 1.69
CA LEU A 54 -21.36 -38.75 1.41
C LEU A 54 -20.44 -38.43 0.24
N PRO A 55 -20.86 -37.53 -0.67
CA PRO A 55 -20.00 -37.07 -1.75
C PRO A 55 -18.83 -36.27 -1.19
N CYS A 56 -17.64 -36.47 -1.75
CA CYS A 56 -16.45 -35.72 -1.39
C CYS A 56 -15.53 -35.57 -2.60
N GLU A 57 -14.82 -34.44 -2.69
CA GLU A 57 -13.87 -34.23 -3.78
C GLU A 57 -12.62 -35.13 -3.62
N PRO A 58 -11.97 -35.51 -4.73
CA PRO A 58 -10.69 -36.20 -4.67
C PRO A 58 -9.67 -35.36 -3.90
N ARG A 59 -9.09 -35.92 -2.83
CA ARG A 59 -8.09 -35.30 -1.94
C ARG A 59 -8.61 -34.27 -0.93
N SER A 60 -9.91 -34.20 -0.66
CA SER A 60 -10.43 -33.38 0.44
C SER A 60 -9.80 -33.77 1.78
N ASN A 61 -9.25 -32.79 2.50
CA ASN A 61 -8.74 -32.99 3.86
C ASN A 61 -9.89 -32.97 4.89
N LEU A 62 -9.60 -33.19 6.17
CA LEU A 62 -10.65 -33.18 7.20
C LEU A 62 -11.40 -31.84 7.28
N VAL A 63 -10.70 -30.73 7.10
CA VAL A 63 -11.32 -29.39 7.16
C VAL A 63 -12.36 -29.23 6.07
N ASP A 64 -12.03 -29.66 4.86
CA ASP A 64 -12.93 -29.62 3.70
C ASP A 64 -14.17 -30.48 3.96
N LYS A 65 -14.00 -31.65 4.60
CA LYS A 65 -15.10 -32.53 5.01
C LYS A 65 -16.02 -31.86 6.02
N LEU A 66 -15.45 -31.31 7.09
CA LEU A 66 -16.21 -30.65 8.16
C LEU A 66 -16.93 -29.38 7.67
N LYS A 67 -16.41 -28.73 6.61
CA LYS A 67 -17.03 -27.55 5.98
C LYS A 67 -18.06 -27.88 4.90
N SER A 68 -18.23 -29.15 4.52
CA SER A 68 -19.23 -29.54 3.51
C SER A 68 -20.64 -29.21 4.00
N GLU A 69 -21.43 -28.51 3.18
CA GLU A 69 -22.80 -28.11 3.54
C GLU A 69 -23.68 -29.31 3.91
N LEU A 70 -23.59 -30.38 3.13
CA LEU A 70 -24.31 -31.64 3.40
C LEU A 70 -23.88 -32.26 4.72
N PHE A 71 -22.58 -32.23 5.05
CA PHE A 71 -22.08 -32.77 6.31
C PHE A 71 -22.60 -31.96 7.50
N VAL A 72 -22.50 -30.63 7.43
CA VAL A 72 -22.99 -29.72 8.49
C VAL A 72 -24.50 -29.88 8.69
N GLU A 73 -25.27 -30.01 7.61
CA GLU A 73 -26.71 -30.21 7.66
C GLU A 73 -27.12 -31.55 8.31
N LEU A 74 -26.33 -32.61 8.11
CA LEU A 74 -26.60 -33.94 8.67
C LEU A 74 -26.17 -34.08 10.14
N VAL A 75 -25.04 -33.49 10.48
CA VAL A 75 -24.37 -33.66 11.78
C VAL A 75 -24.82 -32.60 12.79
N GLY A 76 -25.18 -31.41 12.31
CA GLY A 76 -25.55 -30.26 13.13
C GLY A 76 -24.34 -29.43 13.57
N GLU A 77 -24.56 -28.12 13.74
CA GLU A 77 -23.49 -27.16 14.04
C GLU A 77 -22.77 -27.46 15.36
N GLU A 78 -23.48 -27.94 16.38
CA GLU A 78 -22.94 -28.18 17.73
C GLU A 78 -21.84 -29.25 17.70
N ILE A 79 -22.07 -30.34 16.97
CA ILE A 79 -21.12 -31.43 16.82
C ILE A 79 -19.96 -31.02 15.90
N CYS A 80 -20.26 -30.32 14.80
CA CYS A 80 -19.23 -29.78 13.91
C CYS A 80 -18.26 -28.85 14.65
N GLN A 81 -18.75 -27.99 15.53
CA GLN A 81 -17.90 -27.12 16.37
C GLN A 81 -16.97 -27.93 17.27
N LYS A 82 -17.48 -29.00 17.91
CA LYS A 82 -16.66 -29.88 18.77
C LYS A 82 -15.61 -30.66 17.99
N LEU A 83 -15.98 -31.19 16.82
CA LEU A 83 -15.04 -31.86 15.90
C LEU A 83 -13.94 -30.88 15.46
N HIS A 84 -14.31 -29.64 15.13
CA HIS A 84 -13.34 -28.60 14.81
C HIS A 84 -12.46 -28.22 16.01
N ALA A 85 -12.99 -28.13 17.22
CA ALA A 85 -12.21 -27.84 18.44
C ALA A 85 -11.12 -28.91 18.68
N ILE A 86 -11.51 -30.19 18.61
CA ILE A 86 -10.57 -31.33 18.72
C ILE A 86 -9.52 -31.28 17.61
N ARG A 87 -9.94 -30.97 16.37
CA ARG A 87 -9.02 -30.77 15.25
C ARG A 87 -7.98 -29.70 15.54
N MET A 88 -8.42 -28.49 15.88
CA MET A 88 -7.53 -27.31 15.95
C MET A 88 -6.49 -27.46 17.06
N LYS A 89 -6.93 -27.80 18.29
CA LYS A 89 -6.02 -28.04 19.41
C LYS A 89 -5.15 -29.28 19.19
N GLY A 90 -5.69 -30.32 18.56
CA GLY A 90 -4.91 -31.50 18.17
C GLY A 90 -3.78 -31.14 17.20
N ASN A 91 -4.03 -30.29 16.20
CA ASN A 91 -2.99 -29.82 15.28
C ASN A 91 -1.96 -28.96 16.00
N ARG A 92 -2.39 -28.06 16.90
CA ARG A 92 -1.48 -27.26 17.73
C ARG A 92 -0.54 -28.16 18.55
N ALA A 93 -1.07 -29.22 19.12
CA ALA A 93 -0.28 -30.22 19.83
C ALA A 93 0.71 -30.94 18.88
N VAL A 94 0.33 -31.25 17.65
CA VAL A 94 1.21 -31.92 16.68
C VAL A 94 2.31 -31.00 16.13
N HIS A 95 2.01 -29.73 15.82
CA HIS A 95 2.90 -28.81 15.11
C HIS A 95 3.69 -27.87 16.02
N HIS A 96 3.09 -27.35 17.09
CA HIS A 96 3.67 -26.27 17.90
C HIS A 96 4.18 -26.73 19.28
N ASN A 97 4.07 -28.02 19.62
CA ASN A 97 4.47 -28.57 20.93
C ASN A 97 3.84 -27.86 22.14
N GLU A 98 2.65 -27.27 21.96
CA GLU A 98 1.90 -26.61 23.02
C GLU A 98 0.64 -27.43 23.35
N ALA A 99 0.58 -27.97 24.57
CA ALA A 99 -0.55 -28.74 25.07
C ALA A 99 -0.65 -28.60 26.59
N THR A 100 -1.82 -28.21 27.11
CA THR A 100 -2.07 -28.19 28.55
C THR A 100 -2.90 -29.40 28.99
N THR A 101 -2.75 -29.81 30.25
CA THR A 101 -3.61 -30.86 30.83
C THR A 101 -5.08 -30.45 30.82
N ASP A 102 -5.37 -29.16 31.01
CA ASP A 102 -6.73 -28.63 30.99
C ASP A 102 -7.36 -28.74 29.60
N ASP A 103 -6.61 -28.42 28.53
CA ASP A 103 -7.05 -28.64 27.15
C ASP A 103 -7.35 -30.13 26.88
N ALA A 104 -6.46 -31.02 27.33
CA ALA A 104 -6.65 -32.47 27.14
C ALA A 104 -7.87 -33.02 27.89
N LEU A 105 -8.12 -32.54 29.12
CA LEU A 105 -9.32 -32.89 29.90
C LEU A 105 -10.60 -32.36 29.26
N TRP A 106 -10.58 -31.11 28.81
CA TRP A 106 -11.70 -30.48 28.12
C TRP A 106 -12.03 -31.22 26.82
N LEU A 107 -11.05 -31.45 25.94
CA LEU A 107 -11.28 -32.15 24.68
C LEU A 107 -11.66 -33.62 24.87
N LEU A 108 -11.22 -34.27 25.94
CA LEU A 108 -11.71 -35.62 26.29
C LEU A 108 -13.21 -35.61 26.61
N LYS A 109 -13.71 -34.55 27.25
CA LYS A 109 -15.14 -34.33 27.48
C LYS A 109 -15.88 -34.01 26.18
N GLU A 110 -15.27 -33.23 25.29
CA GLU A 110 -15.84 -32.95 23.96
C GLU A 110 -15.99 -34.23 23.13
N ALA A 111 -14.97 -35.10 23.13
CA ALA A 111 -15.03 -36.41 22.49
C ALA A 111 -16.10 -37.32 23.11
N TYR A 112 -16.32 -37.23 24.43
CA TYR A 112 -17.42 -37.92 25.11
C TYR A 112 -18.80 -37.46 24.60
N LEU A 113 -19.03 -36.16 24.46
CA LEU A 113 -20.29 -35.62 23.94
C LEU A 113 -20.54 -36.05 22.49
N ILE A 114 -19.49 -36.04 21.65
CA ILE A 114 -19.55 -36.56 20.28
C ILE A 114 -19.87 -38.06 20.28
N GLY A 115 -19.23 -38.83 21.14
CA GLY A 115 -19.46 -40.27 21.29
C GLY A 115 -20.89 -40.60 21.73
N GLN A 116 -21.43 -39.82 22.68
CA GLN A 116 -22.81 -39.94 23.13
C GLN A 116 -23.79 -39.66 21.99
N TRP A 117 -23.57 -38.56 21.26
CA TRP A 117 -24.37 -38.20 20.09
C TRP A 117 -24.30 -39.30 19.02
N LEU A 118 -23.10 -39.75 18.64
CA LEU A 118 -22.90 -40.76 17.62
C LEU A 118 -23.63 -42.07 17.96
N HIS A 119 -23.55 -42.51 19.22
CA HIS A 119 -24.24 -43.71 19.68
C HIS A 119 -25.77 -43.56 19.60
N LYS A 120 -26.33 -42.43 20.06
CA LYS A 120 -27.78 -42.16 20.00
C LYS A 120 -28.29 -42.04 18.56
N SER A 121 -27.55 -41.35 17.69
CA SER A 121 -27.91 -41.15 16.28
C SER A 121 -28.00 -42.47 15.51
N TYR A 122 -27.10 -43.42 15.79
CA TYR A 122 -27.07 -44.72 15.11
C TYR A 122 -27.96 -45.79 15.73
N SER A 123 -28.25 -45.71 17.03
CA SER A 123 -29.20 -46.61 17.70
C SER A 123 -30.66 -46.22 17.43
N GLY A 124 -30.94 -44.91 17.32
CA GLY A 124 -32.29 -44.39 17.12
C GLY A 124 -33.16 -44.39 18.37
N GLU A 125 -32.63 -44.76 19.54
CA GLU A 125 -33.32 -44.77 20.82
C GLU A 125 -32.83 -43.60 21.70
N LEU A 126 -33.74 -42.67 22.01
CA LEU A 126 -33.40 -41.41 22.68
C LEU A 126 -33.04 -41.56 24.17
N HIS A 127 -33.57 -42.62 24.80
CA HIS A 127 -33.44 -42.92 26.22
C HIS A 127 -32.44 -44.04 26.53
N ILE A 128 -31.58 -44.43 25.58
CA ILE A 128 -30.47 -45.32 25.92
C ILE A 128 -29.60 -44.64 26.97
N ASP A 129 -29.44 -45.30 28.12
CA ASP A 129 -28.53 -44.87 29.17
C ASP A 129 -27.10 -44.84 28.63
N TYR A 130 -26.53 -43.63 28.55
CA TYR A 130 -25.12 -43.42 28.29
C TYR A 130 -24.40 -43.14 29.63
N PRO A 131 -23.25 -43.77 29.91
CA PRO A 131 -22.56 -43.59 31.19
C PRO A 131 -22.23 -42.11 31.42
N SER A 132 -22.51 -41.56 32.60
CA SER A 132 -22.13 -40.17 32.91
C SER A 132 -20.62 -39.97 32.79
N PHE A 133 -20.19 -38.80 32.31
CA PHE A 133 -18.78 -38.48 32.16
C PHE A 133 -18.07 -38.44 33.52
N ILE A 134 -17.07 -39.29 33.71
CA ILE A 134 -16.20 -39.29 34.90
C ILE A 134 -14.84 -38.73 34.49
N VAL A 135 -14.45 -37.62 35.14
CA VAL A 135 -13.12 -37.01 34.94
C VAL A 135 -12.04 -38.02 35.33
N PRO A 136 -11.00 -38.25 34.51
CA PRO A 136 -9.89 -39.13 34.88
C PRO A 136 -9.24 -38.68 36.19
N VAL A 137 -8.89 -39.62 37.06
CA VAL A 137 -8.26 -39.29 38.36
C VAL A 137 -6.79 -38.96 38.13
N ARG A 138 -6.33 -37.84 38.69
CA ARG A 138 -4.92 -37.45 38.69
C ARG A 138 -4.12 -38.47 39.53
N PRO A 139 -3.11 -39.17 39.00
CA PRO A 139 -2.34 -40.13 39.78
C PRO A 139 -1.53 -39.44 40.89
N ASP A 140 -1.50 -40.01 42.11
CA ASP A 140 -0.76 -39.46 43.25
C ASP A 140 0.77 -39.44 43.05
N SER A 141 1.28 -40.17 42.05
CA SER A 141 2.70 -40.38 41.78
C SER A 141 3.12 -39.90 40.38
N ILE A 142 2.66 -38.72 39.95
CA ILE A 142 3.03 -38.18 38.62
C ILE A 142 4.55 -38.08 38.46
N ASP A 143 5.30 -37.67 39.48
CA ASP A 143 6.77 -37.56 39.39
C ASP A 143 7.50 -38.91 39.24
N LYS A 144 6.83 -40.03 39.52
CA LYS A 144 7.36 -41.40 39.31
C LYS A 144 6.84 -42.04 38.02
N LEU A 145 5.74 -41.53 37.47
CA LEU A 145 5.06 -42.00 36.26
C LEU A 145 5.37 -41.11 35.04
N SER A 146 5.90 -39.91 35.24
CA SER A 146 6.47 -39.08 34.20
C SER A 146 7.63 -39.85 33.60
N LYS A 147 7.39 -40.42 32.44
CA LYS A 147 8.40 -41.07 31.60
C LYS A 147 9.60 -40.14 31.41
N SER A 148 10.78 -40.70 31.14
CA SER A 148 11.94 -39.87 30.81
C SER A 148 11.61 -38.98 29.60
N HIS A 149 12.29 -37.83 29.46
CA HIS A 149 12.10 -36.97 28.28
C HIS A 149 12.26 -37.75 26.97
N ASP A 150 13.19 -38.71 26.93
CA ASP A 150 13.42 -39.58 25.77
C ASP A 150 12.25 -40.53 25.50
N GLU A 151 11.67 -41.13 26.55
CA GLU A 151 10.51 -42.02 26.42
C GLU A 151 9.24 -41.27 26.00
N MET A 152 9.03 -40.04 26.48
CA MET A 152 7.94 -39.16 26.01
C MET A 152 8.12 -38.79 24.54
N ALA A 153 9.35 -38.44 24.12
CA ALA A 153 9.65 -38.13 22.73
C ALA A 153 9.42 -39.32 21.80
N ILE A 154 9.81 -40.54 22.22
CA ILE A 154 9.53 -41.78 21.48
C ILE A 154 8.03 -42.03 21.36
N GLN A 155 7.28 -41.86 22.44
CA GLN A 155 5.83 -42.07 22.44
C GLN A 155 5.09 -41.04 21.58
N LEU A 156 5.51 -39.79 21.62
CA LEU A 156 4.98 -38.73 20.78
C LEU A 156 5.27 -39.00 19.31
N ALA A 157 6.50 -39.42 18.97
CA ALA A 157 6.87 -39.82 17.62
C ALA A 157 6.01 -40.99 17.12
N ALA A 158 5.77 -41.99 17.95
CA ALA A 158 4.88 -43.11 17.62
C ALA A 158 3.44 -42.65 17.39
N SER A 159 2.92 -41.75 18.21
CA SER A 159 1.57 -41.19 18.05
C SER A 159 1.44 -40.33 16.78
N ARG A 160 2.48 -39.57 16.42
CA ARG A 160 2.53 -38.82 15.15
C ARG A 160 2.59 -39.75 13.95
N GLN A 161 3.39 -40.82 14.00
CA GLN A 161 3.44 -41.82 12.93
C GLN A 161 2.09 -42.52 12.74
N GLU A 162 1.42 -42.88 13.83
CA GLU A 162 0.08 -43.47 13.77
C GLU A 162 -0.92 -42.49 13.11
N PHE A 163 -0.90 -41.21 13.51
CA PHE A 163 -1.73 -40.18 12.88
C PHE A 163 -1.49 -40.08 11.36
N VAL A 164 -0.23 -39.98 10.93
CA VAL A 164 0.13 -39.92 9.50
C VAL A 164 -0.35 -41.18 8.75
N SER A 165 -0.22 -42.36 9.36
CA SER A 165 -0.67 -43.61 8.76
C SER A 165 -2.20 -43.68 8.62
N LEU A 166 -2.94 -43.18 9.62
CA LEU A 166 -4.38 -43.11 9.61
C LEU A 166 -4.86 -42.15 8.51
N GLU A 167 -4.25 -40.97 8.42
CA GLU A 167 -4.56 -39.97 7.39
C GLU A 167 -4.36 -40.52 5.98
N ALA A 168 -3.24 -41.23 5.75
CA ALA A 168 -2.98 -41.90 4.47
C ALA A 168 -4.03 -42.98 4.15
N SER A 169 -4.41 -43.78 5.15
CA SER A 169 -5.43 -44.83 5.00
C SER A 169 -6.82 -44.25 4.69
N GLU A 170 -7.24 -43.21 5.39
CA GLU A 170 -8.54 -42.55 5.17
C GLU A 170 -8.57 -41.88 3.79
N LYS A 171 -7.46 -41.28 3.35
CA LYS A 171 -7.35 -40.70 2.01
C LYS A 171 -7.48 -41.77 0.90
N ALA A 172 -6.84 -42.92 1.07
CA ALA A 172 -6.95 -44.03 0.11
C ALA A 172 -8.38 -44.59 0.02
N ALA A 173 -9.01 -44.84 1.18
CA ALA A 173 -10.40 -45.32 1.23
C ALA A 173 -11.38 -44.33 0.58
N GLN A 174 -11.10 -43.03 0.68
CA GLN A 174 -11.92 -41.98 0.10
C GLN A 174 -11.73 -41.83 -1.42
N GLU A 175 -10.51 -41.99 -1.92
CA GLU A 175 -10.26 -42.05 -3.37
C GLU A 175 -11.04 -43.20 -4.01
N GLU A 176 -11.09 -44.37 -3.35
CA GLU A 176 -11.93 -45.48 -3.78
C GLU A 176 -13.43 -45.12 -3.78
N LEU A 177 -13.97 -44.57 -2.68
CA LEU A 177 -15.39 -44.17 -2.60
C LEU A 177 -15.78 -43.14 -3.67
N SER A 178 -14.91 -42.17 -3.96
CA SER A 178 -15.16 -41.14 -4.98
C SER A 178 -15.27 -41.69 -6.40
N GLN A 179 -14.64 -42.84 -6.68
CA GLN A 179 -14.73 -43.52 -7.98
C GLN A 179 -16.03 -44.32 -8.17
N PHE A 180 -16.65 -44.76 -7.07
CA PHE A 180 -17.86 -45.60 -7.09
C PHE A 180 -19.16 -44.84 -6.75
N SER A 181 -19.06 -43.65 -6.13
CA SER A 181 -20.21 -42.84 -5.69
C SER A 181 -20.83 -42.01 -6.84
N ASN A 182 -21.82 -42.57 -7.54
CA ASN A 182 -22.70 -41.78 -8.42
C ASN A 182 -24.16 -41.70 -7.95
N ASN A 183 -24.56 -42.39 -6.86
CA ASN A 183 -25.93 -42.33 -6.34
C ASN A 183 -25.93 -42.24 -4.80
N VAL A 184 -26.29 -41.07 -4.28
CA VAL A 184 -26.52 -40.83 -2.85
C VAL A 184 -27.90 -41.38 -2.47
N ASP A 185 -27.97 -42.23 -1.44
CA ASP A 185 -29.24 -42.75 -0.92
C ASP A 185 -29.91 -41.72 -0.01
N GLN A 186 -30.74 -40.87 -0.62
CA GLN A 186 -31.40 -39.76 0.07
C GLN A 186 -32.28 -40.24 1.25
N SER A 187 -32.92 -41.41 1.14
CA SER A 187 -33.77 -41.96 2.19
C SER A 187 -32.96 -42.31 3.45
N LYS A 188 -31.77 -42.86 3.26
CA LYS A 188 -30.84 -43.16 4.35
C LYS A 188 -30.33 -41.89 5.03
N LEU A 189 -30.01 -40.87 4.25
CA LEU A 189 -29.57 -39.57 4.76
C LEU A 189 -30.66 -38.89 5.59
N ASP A 190 -31.89 -38.82 5.07
CA ASP A 190 -33.01 -38.18 5.75
C ASP A 190 -33.35 -38.91 7.07
N SER A 191 -33.32 -40.25 7.07
CA SER A 191 -33.52 -41.06 8.28
C SER A 191 -32.43 -40.81 9.33
N PHE A 192 -31.17 -40.74 8.91
CA PHE A 192 -30.07 -40.43 9.82
C PHE A 192 -30.19 -39.01 10.37
N LYS A 193 -30.47 -38.02 9.51
CA LYS A 193 -30.64 -36.62 9.90
C LYS A 193 -31.72 -36.46 10.97
N GLN A 194 -32.85 -37.15 10.80
CA GLN A 194 -33.93 -37.12 11.78
C GLN A 194 -33.48 -37.68 13.13
N LYS A 195 -32.81 -38.84 13.14
CA LYS A 195 -32.27 -39.45 14.36
C LYS A 195 -31.20 -38.57 15.02
N ALA A 196 -30.31 -37.99 14.23
CA ALA A 196 -29.25 -37.09 14.70
C ALA A 196 -29.82 -35.81 15.33
N THR A 197 -30.80 -35.19 14.68
CA THR A 197 -31.51 -34.02 15.23
C THR A 197 -32.20 -34.35 16.55
N LEU A 198 -32.90 -35.49 16.62
CA LEU A 198 -33.55 -35.91 17.85
C LEU A 198 -32.53 -36.21 18.96
N ALA A 199 -31.39 -36.82 18.63
CA ALA A 199 -30.31 -37.08 19.58
C ALA A 199 -29.73 -35.77 20.13
N SER A 200 -29.44 -34.78 19.27
CA SER A 200 -28.92 -33.48 19.67
C SER A 200 -29.84 -32.76 20.66
N ASN A 201 -31.16 -32.80 20.46
CA ASN A 201 -32.14 -32.20 21.38
C ASN A 201 -32.16 -32.84 22.79
N THR A 202 -31.52 -34.00 22.98
CA THR A 202 -31.46 -34.69 24.29
C THR A 202 -30.14 -34.51 25.03
N ILE A 203 -29.15 -33.86 24.41
CA ILE A 203 -27.79 -33.71 24.96
C ILE A 203 -27.55 -32.22 25.22
N ASP A 204 -27.12 -31.88 26.43
CA ASP A 204 -26.54 -30.56 26.68
C ASP A 204 -25.10 -30.57 26.18
N PHE A 205 -24.87 -29.86 25.08
CA PHE A 205 -23.56 -29.78 24.47
C PHE A 205 -22.65 -28.75 25.14
N GLU A 206 -23.07 -27.99 26.15
CA GLU A 206 -22.21 -27.00 26.82
C GLU A 206 -21.51 -26.05 25.83
N GLN A 207 -22.23 -25.56 24.81
CA GLN A 207 -21.63 -24.80 23.70
C GLN A 207 -20.79 -23.60 24.15
N ASP A 208 -21.21 -22.92 25.22
CA ASP A 208 -20.50 -21.75 25.74
C ASP A 208 -19.10 -22.12 26.25
N VAL A 209 -18.93 -23.32 26.80
CA VAL A 209 -17.61 -23.84 27.21
C VAL A 209 -16.73 -24.07 25.98
N THR A 210 -17.28 -24.68 24.93
CA THR A 210 -16.55 -24.89 23.68
C THR A 210 -16.10 -23.57 23.07
N LYS A 211 -17.00 -22.57 23.00
CA LYS A 211 -16.71 -21.24 22.43
C LYS A 211 -15.63 -20.50 23.22
N ASN A 212 -15.68 -20.55 24.55
CA ASN A 212 -14.73 -19.84 25.41
C ASN A 212 -13.30 -20.43 25.39
N ASN A 213 -13.16 -21.71 25.03
CA ASN A 213 -11.87 -22.41 25.01
C ASN A 213 -11.16 -22.39 23.65
N ILE A 214 -11.83 -21.92 22.59
CA ILE A 214 -11.24 -21.76 21.26
C ILE A 214 -10.66 -20.35 21.14
N SER A 215 -9.37 -20.23 20.83
CA SER A 215 -8.76 -18.95 20.50
C SER A 215 -8.63 -18.75 18.99
N ILE A 216 -8.41 -17.50 18.57
CA ILE A 216 -8.10 -17.20 17.17
C ILE A 216 -6.83 -17.91 16.69
N GLU A 217 -5.84 -18.12 17.58
CA GLU A 217 -4.56 -18.76 17.24
C GLU A 217 -4.76 -20.21 16.83
N ASP A 218 -5.73 -20.88 17.46
CA ASP A 218 -6.09 -22.25 17.10
C ASP A 218 -6.48 -22.32 15.62
N SER A 219 -7.14 -21.28 15.07
CA SER A 219 -7.53 -21.19 13.64
C SER A 219 -6.34 -21.14 12.68
N PHE A 220 -5.13 -20.85 13.17
CA PHE A 220 -3.91 -20.79 12.37
C PHE A 220 -2.91 -21.91 12.68
N ALA A 221 -3.22 -22.82 13.60
CA ALA A 221 -2.28 -23.84 14.11
C ALA A 221 -1.81 -24.90 13.08
N GLU A 222 -2.40 -24.92 11.87
CA GLU A 222 -1.97 -25.77 10.75
C GLU A 222 -0.94 -25.07 9.84
N TYR A 223 -0.62 -23.80 10.10
CA TYR A 223 0.19 -22.96 9.23
C TYR A 223 1.42 -22.42 9.95
N ASP A 224 2.54 -22.39 9.24
CA ASP A 224 3.74 -21.69 9.69
C ASP A 224 3.58 -20.18 9.46
N LEU A 225 3.16 -19.48 10.51
CA LEU A 225 3.03 -18.02 10.49
C LEU A 225 4.40 -17.34 10.58
N THR A 226 4.53 -16.19 9.93
CA THR A 226 5.70 -15.34 10.16
C THR A 226 5.65 -14.69 11.55
N SER A 227 6.77 -14.08 11.97
CA SER A 227 6.85 -13.41 13.28
C SER A 227 5.81 -12.28 13.40
N GLY A 228 5.65 -11.48 12.34
CA GLY A 228 4.66 -10.40 12.27
C GLY A 228 3.22 -10.91 12.23
N GLN A 229 2.96 -12.02 11.53
CA GLN A 229 1.62 -12.63 11.50
C GLN A 229 1.23 -13.21 12.85
N SER A 230 2.16 -13.87 13.55
CA SER A 230 1.93 -14.44 14.89
C SER A 230 1.63 -13.34 15.92
N GLU A 231 2.38 -12.23 15.89
CA GLU A 231 2.11 -11.07 16.74
C GLU A 231 0.74 -10.44 16.42
N LEU A 232 0.41 -10.30 15.13
CA LEU A 232 -0.89 -9.79 14.71
C LEU A 232 -2.05 -10.63 15.25
N VAL A 233 -1.95 -11.95 15.17
CA VAL A 233 -2.99 -12.87 15.66
C VAL A 233 -3.20 -12.67 17.17
N ARG A 234 -2.13 -12.55 17.96
CA ARG A 234 -2.22 -12.23 19.40
C ARG A 234 -2.86 -10.87 19.67
N ARG A 235 -2.51 -9.85 18.88
CA ARG A 235 -3.12 -8.51 19.01
C ARG A 235 -4.60 -8.49 18.65
N LEU A 236 -4.99 -9.24 17.61
CA LEU A 236 -6.38 -9.40 17.22
C LEU A 236 -7.16 -10.12 18.33
N ASP A 237 -6.60 -11.16 18.95
CA ASP A 237 -7.24 -11.83 20.09
C ASP A 237 -7.51 -10.84 21.24
N SER A 238 -6.47 -10.10 21.64
CA SER A 238 -6.58 -9.07 22.68
C SER A 238 -7.61 -8.00 22.32
N PHE A 239 -7.67 -7.55 21.07
CA PHE A 239 -8.63 -6.55 20.59
C PHE A 239 -10.07 -7.06 20.62
N LEU A 240 -10.29 -8.31 20.21
CA LEU A 240 -11.63 -8.91 20.17
C LEU A 240 -12.21 -9.12 21.57
N ASN A 241 -11.34 -9.34 22.57
CA ASN A 241 -11.69 -9.52 23.98
C ASN A 241 -11.73 -8.20 24.76
N ASP A 242 -11.09 -7.14 24.27
CA ASP A 242 -11.14 -5.82 24.91
C ASP A 242 -12.53 -5.17 24.77
N LYS A 243 -13.00 -4.53 25.83
CA LYS A 243 -14.26 -3.75 25.85
C LYS A 243 -14.05 -2.28 25.52
N SER A 244 -12.81 -1.77 25.56
CA SER A 244 -12.51 -0.35 25.42
C SER A 244 -12.20 0.09 23.98
N SER A 245 -11.60 -0.79 23.17
CA SER A 245 -11.22 -0.52 21.78
C SER A 245 -12.21 -1.13 20.80
N ASN A 246 -12.81 -0.32 19.93
CA ASN A 246 -13.82 -0.79 18.97
C ASN A 246 -13.32 -0.86 17.53
N VAL A 247 -12.16 -0.27 17.23
CA VAL A 247 -11.62 -0.19 15.88
C VAL A 247 -10.20 -0.72 15.83
N PHE A 248 -9.94 -1.65 14.92
CA PHE A 248 -8.60 -2.17 14.61
C PHE A 248 -8.24 -1.82 13.17
N GLN A 249 -7.01 -1.36 12.94
CA GLN A 249 -6.44 -1.08 11.63
C GLN A 249 -5.34 -2.09 11.33
N LEU A 250 -5.63 -3.02 10.43
CA LEU A 250 -4.64 -3.93 9.85
C LEU A 250 -4.10 -3.34 8.55
N LYS A 251 -2.93 -2.74 8.66
CA LYS A 251 -2.15 -2.29 7.52
C LYS A 251 -1.24 -3.40 7.05
N GLY A 252 -0.90 -3.38 5.78
CA GLY A 252 0.18 -4.21 5.29
C GLY A 252 0.28 -4.12 3.79
N TYR A 253 1.47 -4.38 3.29
CA TYR A 253 1.73 -4.20 1.89
C TYR A 253 1.18 -5.33 1.01
N ALA A 254 1.27 -5.17 -0.31
CA ALA A 254 0.98 -6.24 -1.25
C ALA A 254 1.89 -7.45 -0.94
N GLY A 255 1.28 -8.63 -0.81
CA GLY A 255 1.98 -9.89 -0.57
C GLY A 255 2.26 -10.27 0.90
N THR A 256 1.80 -9.49 1.89
CA THR A 256 2.09 -9.76 3.31
C THR A 256 1.12 -10.73 3.99
N GLY A 257 0.15 -11.27 3.26
CA GLY A 257 -0.79 -12.27 3.77
C GLY A 257 -2.06 -11.71 4.43
N LYS A 258 -2.41 -10.43 4.24
CA LYS A 258 -3.65 -9.83 4.79
C LYS A 258 -4.90 -10.69 4.56
N THR A 259 -5.15 -11.13 3.33
CA THR A 259 -6.33 -11.95 3.03
C THR A 259 -6.27 -13.35 3.67
N PHE A 260 -5.07 -13.88 3.91
CA PHE A 260 -4.89 -15.13 4.64
C PHE A 260 -5.29 -14.94 6.12
N ILE A 261 -4.89 -13.84 6.75
CA ILE A 261 -5.35 -13.47 8.10
C ILE A 261 -6.87 -13.28 8.12
N THR A 262 -7.44 -12.61 7.12
CA THR A 262 -8.91 -12.45 7.02
C THR A 262 -9.63 -13.79 6.92
N LYS A 263 -9.10 -14.74 6.14
CA LYS A 263 -9.66 -16.09 6.05
C LYS A 263 -9.66 -16.78 7.41
N GLY A 264 -8.54 -16.77 8.14
CA GLY A 264 -8.49 -17.35 9.48
C GLY A 264 -9.42 -16.67 10.47
N LEU A 265 -9.57 -15.34 10.42
CA LEU A 265 -10.56 -14.59 11.22
C LEU A 265 -11.99 -15.05 10.93
N THR A 266 -12.37 -15.19 9.65
CA THR A 266 -13.72 -15.63 9.29
C THR A 266 -13.99 -17.08 9.70
N GLU A 267 -12.97 -17.94 9.66
CA GLU A 267 -13.07 -19.31 10.15
C GLU A 267 -13.25 -19.32 11.66
N TYR A 268 -12.46 -18.54 12.41
CA TYR A 268 -12.63 -18.36 13.84
C TYR A 268 -14.05 -17.91 14.22
N PHE A 269 -14.58 -16.85 13.58
CA PHE A 269 -15.91 -16.33 13.89
C PHE A 269 -17.04 -17.34 13.60
N ARG A 270 -16.92 -18.12 12.52
CA ARG A 270 -17.86 -19.22 12.24
C ARG A 270 -17.84 -20.28 13.34
N LEU A 271 -16.64 -20.64 13.81
CA LEU A 271 -16.48 -21.68 14.85
C LEU A 271 -17.09 -21.26 16.17
N ILE A 272 -16.89 -20.01 16.61
CA ILE A 272 -17.46 -19.53 17.87
C ILE A 272 -18.93 -19.06 17.73
N GLY A 273 -19.50 -19.12 16.53
CA GLY A 273 -20.86 -18.65 16.25
C GLY A 273 -21.05 -17.13 16.38
N ARG A 274 -19.96 -16.34 16.25
CA ARG A 274 -20.01 -14.88 16.32
C ARG A 274 -20.34 -14.29 14.96
N ARG A 275 -21.34 -13.43 14.88
CA ARG A 275 -21.75 -12.80 13.62
C ARG A 275 -20.67 -11.85 13.11
N PHE A 276 -20.36 -11.92 11.81
CA PHE A 276 -19.47 -10.99 11.14
C PHE A 276 -20.04 -10.54 9.80
N VAL A 277 -19.55 -9.39 9.31
CA VAL A 277 -19.88 -8.85 7.98
C VAL A 277 -18.60 -8.57 7.23
N LEU A 278 -18.45 -9.16 6.05
CA LEU A 278 -17.39 -8.82 5.11
C LEU A 278 -17.87 -7.73 4.15
N ALA A 279 -17.13 -6.62 4.10
CA ALA A 279 -17.40 -5.54 3.18
C ALA A 279 -16.14 -5.06 2.46
N ALA A 280 -16.33 -4.49 1.28
CA ALA A 280 -15.27 -3.79 0.55
C ALA A 280 -15.84 -2.55 -0.16
N PRO A 281 -15.04 -1.54 -0.51
CA PRO A 281 -15.55 -0.33 -1.17
C PRO A 281 -16.00 -0.56 -2.62
N THR A 282 -15.46 -1.57 -3.32
CA THR A 282 -15.79 -1.89 -4.72
C THR A 282 -16.32 -3.31 -4.87
N GLY A 283 -17.18 -3.54 -5.89
CA GLY A 283 -17.76 -4.85 -6.13
C GLY A 283 -16.73 -5.92 -6.49
N LYS A 284 -15.67 -5.52 -7.21
CA LYS A 284 -14.54 -6.40 -7.52
C LYS A 284 -13.77 -6.83 -6.28
N ALA A 285 -13.45 -5.89 -5.38
CA ALA A 285 -12.79 -6.22 -4.12
C ALA A 285 -13.66 -7.15 -3.26
N ALA A 286 -14.97 -6.89 -3.18
CA ALA A 286 -15.92 -7.77 -2.49
C ALA A 286 -15.92 -9.19 -3.07
N LYS A 287 -15.91 -9.34 -4.40
CA LYS A 287 -15.83 -10.65 -5.07
C LYS A 287 -14.51 -11.37 -4.78
N VAL A 288 -13.39 -10.65 -4.77
CA VAL A 288 -12.06 -11.23 -4.48
C VAL A 288 -11.98 -11.76 -3.05
N ILE A 289 -12.40 -10.96 -2.06
CA ILE A 289 -12.39 -11.42 -0.66
C ILE A 289 -13.41 -12.55 -0.44
N SER A 290 -14.58 -12.48 -1.09
CA SER A 290 -15.58 -13.55 -1.03
C SER A 290 -15.01 -14.89 -1.51
N ASN A 291 -14.37 -14.90 -2.67
CA ASN A 291 -13.74 -16.11 -3.22
C ASN A 291 -12.59 -16.63 -2.34
N LYS A 292 -11.77 -15.73 -1.76
CA LYS A 292 -10.61 -16.14 -0.94
C LYS A 292 -11.00 -16.64 0.46
N THR A 293 -12.10 -16.15 1.01
CA THR A 293 -12.61 -16.53 2.35
C THR A 293 -13.71 -17.59 2.29
N ASN A 294 -14.22 -17.88 1.08
CA ASN A 294 -15.43 -18.68 0.86
C ASN A 294 -16.61 -18.20 1.73
N CYS A 295 -16.74 -16.88 1.88
CA CYS A 295 -17.79 -16.20 2.64
C CYS A 295 -18.48 -15.20 1.71
N GLU A 296 -19.77 -14.94 1.90
CA GLU A 296 -20.40 -13.83 1.20
C GLU A 296 -19.81 -12.49 1.64
N ALA A 297 -19.40 -11.66 0.68
CA ALA A 297 -18.94 -10.32 0.93
C ALA A 297 -19.62 -9.34 -0.03
N TYR A 298 -19.93 -8.15 0.48
CA TYR A 298 -20.70 -7.15 -0.25
C TYR A 298 -19.97 -5.81 -0.33
N THR A 299 -20.44 -4.91 -1.20
CA THR A 299 -19.91 -3.55 -1.18
C THR A 299 -20.42 -2.81 0.05
N LEU A 300 -19.62 -1.90 0.61
CA LEU A 300 -20.06 -1.02 1.70
C LEU A 300 -21.40 -0.34 1.37
N HIS A 301 -21.57 0.10 0.12
CA HIS A 301 -22.82 0.69 -0.34
C HIS A 301 -24.02 -0.25 -0.21
N LYS A 302 -23.88 -1.53 -0.58
CA LYS A 302 -24.93 -2.54 -0.43
C LYS A 302 -25.19 -2.87 1.04
N THR A 303 -24.15 -2.84 1.88
CA THR A 303 -24.24 -3.17 3.30
C THR A 303 -24.95 -2.09 4.11
N ILE A 304 -24.70 -0.80 3.85
CA ILE A 304 -25.14 0.28 4.75
C ILE A 304 -26.29 1.14 4.22
N TYR A 305 -26.68 1.04 2.95
CA TYR A 305 -27.75 1.87 2.39
C TYR A 305 -28.97 1.04 2.01
N SER A 306 -30.16 1.60 2.27
CA SER A 306 -31.43 1.05 1.79
C SER A 306 -31.76 1.64 0.43
N PHE A 307 -31.85 0.77 -0.58
CA PHE A 307 -32.30 1.12 -1.93
C PHE A 307 -33.81 0.89 -2.14
N LYS A 308 -34.53 0.42 -1.12
CA LYS A 308 -35.98 0.17 -1.17
C LYS A 308 -36.77 1.49 -1.18
N ASP A 309 -36.38 2.41 -0.29
CA ASP A 309 -37.10 3.67 -0.04
C ASP A 309 -36.25 4.88 -0.46
N LEU A 310 -36.06 5.01 -1.77
CA LEU A 310 -35.32 6.13 -2.36
C LEU A 310 -36.05 7.46 -2.14
N VAL A 311 -35.37 8.44 -1.54
CA VAL A 311 -35.95 9.75 -1.19
C VAL A 311 -35.56 10.80 -2.22
N GLU A 312 -36.57 11.47 -2.76
CA GLU A 312 -36.40 12.61 -3.66
C GLU A 312 -36.13 13.89 -2.87
N TYR A 313 -35.15 14.67 -3.30
CA TYR A 313 -34.90 16.03 -2.81
C TYR A 313 -34.66 16.99 -3.97
N ARG A 314 -34.86 18.28 -3.69
CA ARG A 314 -34.47 19.37 -4.57
C ARG A 314 -33.24 20.03 -3.96
N ASP A 315 -32.31 20.42 -4.82
CA ASP A 315 -31.13 21.15 -4.38
C ASP A 315 -31.56 22.55 -3.89
N GLU A 316 -31.35 22.84 -2.60
CA GLU A 316 -31.68 24.16 -2.03
C GLU A 316 -30.65 25.23 -2.44
N GLN A 317 -29.44 24.83 -2.84
CA GLN A 317 -28.36 25.74 -3.23
C GLN A 317 -28.32 26.02 -4.74
N GLY A 318 -29.10 25.28 -5.52
CA GLY A 318 -29.33 25.55 -6.92
C GLY A 318 -30.69 26.21 -7.14
N ILE A 319 -30.72 27.51 -7.43
CA ILE A 319 -31.88 28.22 -7.98
C ILE A 319 -32.36 27.61 -9.33
N ASP A 320 -31.70 26.55 -9.83
CA ASP A 320 -31.54 26.32 -11.27
C ASP A 320 -31.55 24.86 -11.76
N SER A 321 -32.15 23.90 -11.06
CA SER A 321 -32.25 22.52 -11.60
C SER A 321 -33.67 21.95 -11.48
N GLU A 322 -34.36 21.77 -12.62
CA GLU A 322 -35.57 20.94 -12.75
C GLU A 322 -35.28 19.43 -12.64
N THR A 323 -34.04 19.06 -12.30
CA THR A 323 -33.59 17.69 -12.13
C THR A 323 -34.02 17.13 -10.77
N TYR A 324 -34.64 15.95 -10.81
CA TYR A 324 -34.96 15.15 -9.64
C TYR A 324 -33.65 14.55 -9.12
N LYS A 325 -33.30 14.84 -7.87
CA LYS A 325 -32.20 14.16 -7.17
C LYS A 325 -32.80 13.16 -6.21
N VAL A 326 -32.19 11.98 -6.16
CA VAL A 326 -32.62 10.88 -5.30
C VAL A 326 -31.46 10.52 -4.40
N TYR A 327 -31.74 10.18 -3.15
CA TYR A 327 -30.73 9.55 -2.31
C TYR A 327 -31.24 8.28 -1.63
N ALA A 328 -30.33 7.31 -1.50
CA ALA A 328 -30.54 6.14 -0.67
C ALA A 328 -30.24 6.50 0.79
N GLN A 329 -31.16 6.19 1.70
CA GLN A 329 -30.94 6.43 3.13
C GLN A 329 -29.99 5.39 3.72
N ILE A 330 -29.35 5.74 4.84
CA ILE A 330 -28.62 4.75 5.65
C ILE A 330 -29.65 3.73 6.17
N ALA A 331 -29.37 2.45 5.97
CA ALA A 331 -30.21 1.36 6.42
C ALA A 331 -30.26 1.28 7.95
N VAL A 332 -31.35 0.72 8.49
CA VAL A 332 -31.41 0.39 9.92
C VAL A 332 -30.52 -0.83 10.16
N ASN A 333 -29.62 -0.73 11.14
CA ASN A 333 -28.71 -1.80 11.49
C ASN A 333 -29.40 -2.82 12.41
N GLU A 334 -29.95 -3.89 11.82
CA GLU A 334 -30.62 -5.01 12.51
C GLU A 334 -29.64 -6.13 12.94
N LEU A 335 -28.33 -5.90 12.81
CA LEU A 335 -27.30 -6.89 13.14
C LEU A 335 -27.10 -7.00 14.67
N SER A 336 -26.58 -8.14 15.12
CA SER A 336 -26.39 -8.42 16.55
C SER A 336 -25.46 -7.40 17.22
N ALA A 337 -25.65 -7.19 18.53
CA ALA A 337 -24.88 -6.23 19.32
C ALA A 337 -23.39 -6.57 19.43
N ASP A 338 -22.97 -7.79 19.07
CA ASP A 338 -21.59 -8.27 19.12
C ASP A 338 -20.95 -8.45 17.72
N THR A 339 -21.65 -8.02 16.65
CA THR A 339 -21.21 -8.20 15.26
C THR A 339 -19.85 -7.55 14.98
N VAL A 340 -18.99 -8.26 14.26
CA VAL A 340 -17.69 -7.75 13.78
C VAL A 340 -17.77 -7.35 12.30
N PHE A 341 -17.45 -6.10 11.99
CA PHE A 341 -17.37 -5.61 10.61
C PHE A 341 -15.93 -5.68 10.13
N ILE A 342 -15.66 -6.45 9.08
CA ILE A 342 -14.34 -6.56 8.47
C ILE A 342 -14.42 -5.88 7.10
N VAL A 343 -13.63 -4.81 6.93
CA VAL A 343 -13.66 -4.00 5.73
C VAL A 343 -12.32 -4.09 5.01
N ASP A 344 -12.31 -4.79 3.88
CA ASP A 344 -11.10 -4.95 3.05
C ASP A 344 -10.94 -3.78 2.06
N GLU A 345 -9.72 -3.59 1.59
CA GLU A 345 -9.32 -2.48 0.72
C GLU A 345 -9.74 -1.10 1.25
N SER A 346 -9.59 -0.91 2.57
CA SER A 346 -9.96 0.31 3.28
C SER A 346 -9.19 1.56 2.82
N SER A 347 -8.11 1.39 2.07
CA SER A 347 -7.37 2.47 1.40
C SER A 347 -8.26 3.29 0.46
N MET A 348 -9.34 2.72 -0.08
CA MET A 348 -10.26 3.37 -1.02
C MET A 348 -11.48 4.03 -0.37
N ILE A 349 -11.68 3.92 0.95
CA ILE A 349 -12.86 4.49 1.63
C ILE A 349 -12.70 6.00 1.81
N SER A 350 -13.54 6.79 1.13
CA SER A 350 -13.52 8.25 1.23
C SER A 350 -14.42 8.80 2.34
N ASP A 351 -13.99 9.91 2.93
CA ASP A 351 -14.84 10.75 3.80
C ASP A 351 -15.12 12.14 3.19
N PHE A 352 -14.83 12.28 1.89
CA PHE A 352 -15.13 13.46 1.09
C PHE A 352 -16.56 13.39 0.53
N TYR A 353 -17.23 14.54 0.40
CA TYR A 353 -18.59 14.61 -0.16
C TYR A 353 -18.61 14.19 -1.63
N GLN A 354 -19.39 13.16 -1.95
CA GLN A 354 -19.59 12.66 -3.31
C GLN A 354 -21.09 12.59 -3.62
N GLU A 355 -21.47 13.15 -4.76
CA GLU A 355 -22.84 13.15 -5.27
C GLU A 355 -22.80 12.97 -6.79
N ASN A 356 -23.55 11.99 -7.31
CA ASN A 356 -23.77 11.86 -8.74
C ASN A 356 -24.98 12.71 -9.15
N GLU A 357 -25.08 13.05 -10.44
CA GLU A 357 -26.10 13.97 -10.97
C GLU A 357 -27.54 13.72 -10.49
N PHE A 358 -27.96 12.45 -10.41
CA PHE A 358 -29.30 12.06 -9.99
C PHE A 358 -29.34 11.25 -8.69
N PHE A 359 -28.18 10.84 -8.17
CA PHE A 359 -28.12 9.82 -7.12
C PHE A 359 -27.02 10.11 -6.10
N ARG A 360 -27.40 10.11 -4.82
CA ARG A 360 -26.49 10.18 -3.68
C ARG A 360 -26.75 9.01 -2.73
N CYS A 361 -25.73 8.53 -2.02
CA CYS A 361 -25.96 7.66 -0.88
C CYS A 361 -25.78 8.42 0.43
N GLY A 362 -26.71 8.24 1.37
CA GLY A 362 -26.71 8.85 2.71
C GLY A 362 -26.38 10.33 2.70
N THR A 363 -25.35 10.70 3.45
CA THR A 363 -24.85 12.08 3.56
C THR A 363 -23.92 12.48 2.42
N GLY A 364 -23.56 11.54 1.54
CA GLY A 364 -22.53 11.71 0.51
C GLY A 364 -21.12 11.43 1.02
N LYS A 365 -20.93 11.01 2.29
CA LYS A 365 -19.64 10.65 2.87
C LYS A 365 -19.65 9.19 3.33
N LEU A 366 -18.99 8.33 2.56
CA LEU A 366 -19.06 6.89 2.78
C LEU A 366 -18.55 6.45 4.16
N LEU A 367 -17.40 6.97 4.62
CA LEU A 367 -16.85 6.61 5.93
C LEU A 367 -17.75 7.06 7.08
N SER A 368 -18.17 8.33 7.07
CA SER A 368 -19.11 8.88 8.06
C SER A 368 -20.41 8.07 8.12
N ASP A 369 -20.99 7.73 6.97
CA ASP A 369 -22.22 6.95 6.90
C ASP A 369 -22.01 5.51 7.40
N PHE A 370 -20.87 4.90 7.09
CA PHE A 370 -20.52 3.55 7.58
C PHE A 370 -20.39 3.52 9.10
N LEU A 371 -19.64 4.46 9.70
CA LEU A 371 -19.48 4.53 11.16
C LEU A 371 -20.82 4.80 11.85
N LYS A 372 -21.66 5.66 11.27
CA LYS A 372 -23.02 5.91 11.76
C LYS A 372 -23.91 4.66 11.67
N PHE A 373 -23.79 3.87 10.61
CA PHE A 373 -24.52 2.60 10.46
C PHE A 373 -24.08 1.57 11.50
N VAL A 374 -22.77 1.40 11.71
CA VAL A 374 -22.24 0.49 12.73
C VAL A 374 -22.71 0.91 14.13
N ASN A 375 -22.76 2.23 14.34
CA ASN A 375 -23.28 2.91 15.53
C ASN A 375 -22.40 2.71 16.78
N LEU A 376 -21.07 2.90 16.63
CA LEU A 376 -20.05 2.62 17.66
C LEU A 376 -20.13 3.49 18.93
N ASP A 377 -20.90 4.57 18.90
CA ASP A 377 -20.96 5.59 19.95
C ASP A 377 -21.98 5.25 21.07
N HIS A 378 -22.69 4.12 20.96
CA HIS A 378 -23.68 3.69 21.93
C HIS A 378 -23.11 2.62 22.89
N ASN A 379 -23.34 2.79 24.19
CA ASN A 379 -22.80 1.90 25.23
C ASN A 379 -23.43 0.49 25.27
N ASP A 380 -24.47 0.21 24.48
CA ASP A 380 -25.26 -1.04 24.52
C ASP A 380 -24.84 -2.06 23.44
N HIS A 381 -23.55 -2.10 23.11
CA HIS A 381 -23.03 -3.07 22.15
C HIS A 381 -21.55 -3.41 22.39
N SER A 382 -21.11 -4.54 21.83
CA SER A 382 -19.72 -4.98 21.72
C SER A 382 -19.24 -5.10 20.26
N LYS A 383 -19.93 -4.40 19.33
CA LYS A 383 -19.57 -4.33 17.91
C LYS A 383 -18.12 -3.87 17.74
N LYS A 384 -17.43 -4.50 16.79
CA LYS A 384 -16.04 -4.19 16.43
C LYS A 384 -15.93 -3.90 14.94
N VAL A 385 -14.96 -3.06 14.57
CA VAL A 385 -14.61 -2.77 13.17
C VAL A 385 -13.14 -3.11 12.96
N ILE A 386 -12.84 -3.88 11.92
CA ILE A 386 -11.48 -4.19 11.47
C ILE A 386 -11.31 -3.61 10.06
N PHE A 387 -10.58 -2.50 9.94
CA PHE A 387 -10.18 -1.93 8.66
C PHE A 387 -8.90 -2.61 8.17
N ILE A 388 -8.96 -3.21 7.00
CA ILE A 388 -7.84 -3.89 6.35
C ILE A 388 -7.46 -3.15 5.09
N GLY A 389 -6.17 -2.87 4.87
CA GLY A 389 -5.72 -2.23 3.64
C GLY A 389 -4.20 -2.02 3.54
N ASP A 390 -3.81 -1.32 2.48
CA ASP A 390 -2.42 -0.98 2.14
C ASP A 390 -2.33 0.54 1.97
N ASP A 391 -1.60 1.23 2.84
CA ASP A 391 -1.49 2.69 2.83
C ASP A 391 -0.43 3.24 1.85
N ALA A 392 0.37 2.34 1.26
CA ALA A 392 1.23 2.63 0.12
C ALA A 392 0.44 2.64 -1.20
N GLN A 393 -0.77 2.07 -1.25
CA GLN A 393 -1.66 2.20 -2.42
C GLN A 393 -2.25 3.60 -2.56
N LEU A 394 -2.84 3.87 -3.72
CA LEU A 394 -3.55 5.12 -3.99
C LEU A 394 -4.66 5.39 -2.94
N PRO A 395 -4.70 6.59 -2.33
CA PRO A 395 -5.78 7.00 -1.44
C PRO A 395 -7.09 7.21 -2.22
N PRO A 396 -8.22 7.45 -1.54
CA PRO A 396 -9.48 7.73 -2.21
C PRO A 396 -9.35 8.97 -3.11
N ILE A 397 -10.07 8.96 -4.24
CA ILE A 397 -10.02 10.05 -5.23
C ILE A 397 -10.37 11.38 -4.55
N GLY A 398 -9.50 12.39 -4.75
CA GLY A 398 -9.65 13.72 -4.13
C GLY A 398 -9.00 13.85 -2.75
N MET A 399 -8.45 12.78 -2.18
CA MET A 399 -7.78 12.79 -0.88
C MET A 399 -6.28 12.52 -1.01
N LYS A 400 -5.49 13.00 -0.03
CA LYS A 400 -4.03 12.77 0.02
C LYS A 400 -3.63 11.57 0.89
N PHE A 401 -4.56 10.99 1.64
CA PHE A 401 -4.38 9.86 2.53
C PHE A 401 -5.70 9.10 2.67
N SER A 402 -5.66 7.86 3.16
CA SER A 402 -6.87 7.10 3.48
C SER A 402 -7.37 7.48 4.88
N PRO A 403 -8.60 8.02 5.01
CA PRO A 403 -9.15 8.38 6.31
C PRO A 403 -9.45 7.14 7.18
N ALA A 404 -9.85 6.01 6.57
CA ALA A 404 -10.15 4.78 7.29
C ALA A 404 -8.89 4.09 7.86
N LEU A 405 -7.72 4.31 7.25
CA LEU A 405 -6.42 3.79 7.69
C LEU A 405 -5.56 4.84 8.44
N SER A 406 -6.18 5.95 8.88
CA SER A 406 -5.51 7.00 9.66
C SER A 406 -6.09 7.05 11.06
N SER A 407 -5.33 6.55 12.04
CA SER A 407 -5.67 6.63 13.47
C SER A 407 -5.93 8.08 13.92
N ASP A 408 -5.05 9.01 13.53
CA ASP A 408 -5.19 10.44 13.80
C ASP A 408 -6.50 11.02 13.25
N TYR A 409 -6.91 10.63 12.04
CA TYR A 409 -8.14 11.12 11.43
C TYR A 409 -9.37 10.59 12.16
N LEU A 410 -9.40 9.28 12.44
CA LEU A 410 -10.51 8.65 13.15
C LEU A 410 -10.69 9.20 14.56
N ASN A 411 -9.58 9.47 15.26
CA ASN A 411 -9.62 10.10 16.58
C ASN A 411 -10.13 11.55 16.50
N LYS A 412 -9.54 12.39 15.62
CA LYS A 412 -9.89 13.82 15.55
C LYS A 412 -11.31 14.07 15.02
N GLN A 413 -11.77 13.28 14.06
CA GLN A 413 -13.07 13.52 13.40
C GLN A 413 -14.22 12.76 14.05
N PHE A 414 -13.96 11.56 14.61
CA PHE A 414 -15.00 10.69 15.14
C PHE A 414 -14.80 10.33 16.62
N GLY A 415 -13.72 10.76 17.27
CA GLY A 415 -13.44 10.43 18.67
C GLY A 415 -13.08 8.96 18.91
N LEU A 416 -12.82 8.19 17.84
CA LEU A 416 -12.61 6.75 17.91
C LEU A 416 -11.16 6.42 18.28
N ARG A 417 -11.00 5.56 19.29
CA ARG A 417 -9.72 4.92 19.61
C ARG A 417 -9.49 3.75 18.68
N THR A 418 -8.27 3.67 18.15
CA THR A 418 -7.89 2.66 17.15
C THR A 418 -6.63 1.94 17.57
N ASP A 419 -6.66 0.61 17.55
CA ASP A 419 -5.45 -0.20 17.57
C ASP A 419 -4.93 -0.36 16.14
N THR A 420 -3.61 -0.28 15.94
CA THR A 420 -3.01 -0.38 14.61
C THR A 420 -1.90 -1.41 14.61
N PHE A 421 -1.85 -2.22 13.57
CA PHE A 421 -0.77 -3.15 13.31
C PHE A 421 -0.42 -3.16 11.82
N GLU A 422 0.86 -3.24 11.49
CA GLU A 422 1.36 -3.23 10.12
C GLU A 422 2.16 -4.49 9.81
N LEU A 423 1.71 -5.27 8.82
CA LEU A 423 2.46 -6.40 8.28
C LEU A 423 3.47 -5.91 7.24
N THR A 424 4.76 -6.10 7.51
CA THR A 424 5.87 -5.68 6.65
C THR A 424 6.49 -6.84 5.85
N GLU A 425 6.51 -8.03 6.44
CA GLU A 425 7.11 -9.24 5.85
C GLU A 425 6.28 -9.78 4.67
N VAL A 426 6.92 -9.98 3.52
CA VAL A 426 6.28 -10.51 2.30
C VAL A 426 6.37 -12.04 2.29
N VAL A 427 5.22 -12.71 2.22
CA VAL A 427 5.08 -14.18 2.38
C VAL A 427 4.61 -14.85 1.08
N ARG A 428 4.90 -14.27 -0.08
CA ARG A 428 4.57 -14.87 -1.38
C ARG A 428 5.65 -15.89 -1.77
N GLN A 429 5.26 -16.90 -2.54
CA GLN A 429 6.18 -17.82 -3.26
C GLN A 429 7.18 -17.09 -4.18
N LYS A 430 6.96 -15.80 -4.43
CA LYS A 430 7.79 -14.90 -5.23
C LYS A 430 8.40 -13.76 -4.37
N ALA A 431 8.89 -14.06 -3.17
CA ALA A 431 9.62 -13.05 -2.38
C ALA A 431 10.79 -12.47 -3.18
N ASP A 432 11.43 -13.29 -4.02
CA ASP A 432 12.55 -12.93 -4.90
C ASP A 432 12.14 -12.28 -6.23
N SER A 433 10.87 -11.89 -6.40
CA SER A 433 10.40 -11.20 -7.61
C SER A 433 10.97 -9.78 -7.69
N GLY A 434 11.43 -9.38 -8.88
CA GLY A 434 11.89 -8.03 -9.15
C GLY A 434 10.79 -6.99 -8.95
N VAL A 435 9.52 -7.34 -9.20
CA VAL A 435 8.37 -6.47 -8.89
C VAL A 435 8.30 -6.20 -7.39
N MET A 436 8.53 -7.22 -6.56
CA MET A 436 8.50 -7.06 -5.11
C MET A 436 9.68 -6.24 -4.59
N GLN A 437 10.89 -6.49 -5.08
CA GLN A 437 12.09 -5.72 -4.74
C GLN A 437 11.90 -4.23 -5.03
N ASN A 438 11.45 -3.90 -6.24
CA ASN A 438 11.12 -2.52 -6.60
C ASN A 438 10.01 -1.92 -5.73
N SER A 439 9.02 -2.73 -5.34
CA SER A 439 7.93 -2.27 -4.48
C SER A 439 8.42 -1.91 -3.06
N ILE A 440 9.45 -2.60 -2.54
CA ILE A 440 10.06 -2.32 -1.22
C ILE A 440 10.70 -0.93 -1.23
N VAL A 441 11.48 -0.61 -2.27
CA VAL A 441 12.11 0.72 -2.42
C VAL A 441 11.06 1.84 -2.43
N LEU A 442 9.95 1.64 -3.13
CA LEU A 442 8.85 2.61 -3.14
C LEU A 442 8.19 2.78 -1.77
N ARG A 443 8.05 1.69 -1.00
CA ARG A 443 7.47 1.71 0.36
C ARG A 443 8.38 2.43 1.35
N GLU A 444 9.68 2.14 1.31
CA GLU A 444 10.67 2.80 2.19
C GLU A 444 10.67 4.32 1.97
N ALA A 445 10.59 4.77 0.71
CA ALA A 445 10.45 6.18 0.37
C ALA A 445 9.13 6.79 0.90
N LEU A 446 8.02 6.05 0.82
CA LEU A 446 6.73 6.49 1.34
C LEU A 446 6.72 6.59 2.88
N ASN A 447 7.34 5.63 3.57
CA ASN A 447 7.43 5.59 5.04
C ASN A 447 8.35 6.67 5.59
N SER A 448 9.53 6.85 4.97
CA SER A 448 10.47 7.91 5.36
C SER A 448 9.98 9.31 4.96
N GLY A 449 9.05 9.40 4.00
CA GLY A 449 8.59 10.67 3.42
C GLY A 449 9.64 11.36 2.54
N VAL A 450 10.68 10.63 2.13
CA VAL A 450 11.80 11.13 1.32
C VAL A 450 11.62 10.69 -0.13
N PHE A 451 11.50 11.67 -1.03
CA PHE A 451 11.25 11.44 -2.47
C PHE A 451 12.34 12.10 -3.32
N ASN A 452 13.61 11.80 -3.08
CA ASN A 452 14.76 12.43 -3.76
C ASN A 452 15.42 11.54 -4.81
N HIS A 453 15.05 10.26 -4.85
CA HIS A 453 15.54 9.25 -5.78
C HIS A 453 14.38 8.36 -6.23
N LEU A 454 14.33 8.01 -7.52
CA LEU A 454 13.41 7.02 -8.04
C LEU A 454 14.02 6.34 -9.28
N SER A 455 14.56 5.15 -9.06
CA SER A 455 15.03 4.25 -10.11
C SER A 455 14.41 2.88 -9.89
N LEU A 456 13.82 2.31 -10.93
CA LEU A 456 13.39 0.91 -10.91
C LEU A 456 14.51 0.03 -11.45
N ASP A 457 14.76 -1.08 -10.79
CA ASP A 457 15.62 -2.14 -11.32
C ASP A 457 14.84 -2.94 -12.38
N THR A 458 15.31 -2.90 -13.61
CA THR A 458 14.72 -3.58 -14.76
C THR A 458 15.54 -4.78 -15.23
N GLU A 459 16.71 -5.04 -14.62
CA GLU A 459 17.60 -6.16 -14.96
C GLU A 459 17.23 -7.45 -14.20
N VAL A 460 15.93 -7.64 -13.96
CA VAL A 460 15.39 -8.75 -13.17
C VAL A 460 14.43 -9.58 -14.03
N THR A 461 14.41 -10.90 -13.82
CA THR A 461 13.77 -11.87 -14.73
C THR A 461 12.29 -11.62 -15.06
N ASP A 462 11.55 -10.99 -14.17
CA ASP A 462 10.10 -10.74 -14.26
C ASP A 462 9.74 -9.30 -14.66
N ILE A 463 10.73 -8.45 -14.96
CA ILE A 463 10.56 -7.08 -15.45
C ILE A 463 11.20 -6.92 -16.82
N GLU A 464 10.54 -6.22 -17.73
CA GLU A 464 11.08 -5.89 -19.05
C GLU A 464 10.79 -4.42 -19.36
N GLU A 465 11.83 -3.62 -19.59
CA GLU A 465 11.67 -2.27 -20.12
C GLU A 465 11.47 -2.35 -21.65
N ILE A 466 10.42 -1.71 -22.16
CA ILE A 466 10.07 -1.76 -23.58
C ILE A 466 9.83 -0.36 -24.14
N GLU A 467 10.15 -0.19 -25.43
CA GLU A 467 9.82 1.03 -26.16
C GLU A 467 8.36 1.06 -26.62
N HIS A 468 7.86 2.26 -26.94
CA HIS A 468 6.49 2.42 -27.45
C HIS A 468 6.23 1.65 -28.76
N ALA A 469 7.27 1.44 -29.58
CA ALA A 469 7.17 0.68 -30.82
C ALA A 469 6.94 -0.83 -30.56
N ASP A 470 7.52 -1.37 -29.50
CA ASP A 470 7.46 -2.79 -29.16
C ASP A 470 6.22 -3.18 -28.32
N LEU A 471 5.46 -2.19 -27.85
CA LEU A 471 4.29 -2.42 -27.01
C LEU A 471 3.26 -3.34 -27.66
N MET A 472 2.87 -3.08 -28.91
CA MET A 472 1.83 -3.88 -29.57
C MET A 472 2.29 -5.32 -29.82
N PRO A 473 3.49 -5.58 -30.41
CA PRO A 473 4.00 -6.95 -30.54
C PRO A 473 4.06 -7.71 -29.22
N ARG A 474 4.58 -7.08 -28.14
CA ARG A 474 4.70 -7.72 -26.82
C ARG A 474 3.34 -7.97 -26.17
N TYR A 475 2.39 -7.04 -26.31
CA TYR A 475 1.03 -7.22 -25.82
C TYR A 475 0.37 -8.41 -26.50
N LEU A 476 0.41 -8.49 -27.84
CA LEU A 476 -0.17 -9.59 -28.60
C LEU A 476 0.49 -10.94 -28.27
N GLN A 477 1.81 -10.96 -28.10
CA GLN A 477 2.53 -12.16 -27.68
C GLN A 477 2.08 -12.62 -26.28
N SER A 478 1.94 -11.69 -25.33
CA SER A 478 1.54 -12.00 -23.95
C SER A 478 0.15 -12.64 -23.86
N CYS A 479 -0.73 -12.38 -24.83
CA CYS A 479 -2.06 -12.97 -24.89
C CYS A 479 -2.21 -14.04 -25.99
N GLN A 480 -1.09 -14.57 -26.50
CA GLN A 480 -1.08 -15.63 -27.54
C GLN A 480 -1.88 -15.25 -28.81
N ASN A 481 -1.84 -13.98 -29.19
CA ASN A 481 -2.62 -13.39 -30.30
C ASN A 481 -4.15 -13.58 -30.17
N LYS A 482 -4.64 -13.81 -28.95
CA LYS A 482 -6.07 -13.94 -28.66
C LYS A 482 -6.45 -12.98 -27.54
N ILE A 483 -7.67 -12.44 -27.62
CA ILE A 483 -8.20 -11.61 -26.54
C ILE A 483 -8.44 -12.51 -25.33
N ASN A 484 -7.72 -12.25 -24.23
CA ASN A 484 -7.84 -12.99 -22.99
C ASN A 484 -7.90 -12.06 -21.76
N ALA A 485 -7.97 -12.66 -20.57
CA ALA A 485 -8.02 -11.95 -19.30
C ALA A 485 -6.65 -11.77 -18.64
N GLU A 486 -5.56 -12.21 -19.29
CA GLU A 486 -4.24 -12.31 -18.66
C GLU A 486 -3.41 -11.04 -18.76
N SER A 487 -3.65 -10.23 -19.81
CA SER A 487 -2.89 -9.03 -20.11
C SER A 487 -3.71 -7.75 -19.94
N ILE A 488 -3.06 -6.69 -19.44
CA ILE A 488 -3.65 -5.37 -19.28
C ILE A 488 -2.62 -4.25 -19.46
N VAL A 489 -3.04 -3.12 -20.04
CA VAL A 489 -2.27 -1.87 -19.99
C VAL A 489 -2.81 -0.94 -18.89
N ILE A 490 -1.90 -0.40 -18.07
CA ILE A 490 -2.20 0.57 -17.02
C ILE A 490 -1.57 1.91 -17.37
N ALA A 491 -2.38 2.97 -17.34
CA ALA A 491 -1.93 4.34 -17.58
C ALA A 491 -2.48 5.35 -16.55
N GLY A 492 -1.88 6.53 -16.51
CA GLY A 492 -2.23 7.59 -15.56
C GLY A 492 -3.50 8.37 -15.91
N THR A 493 -3.83 8.50 -17.20
CA THR A 493 -4.93 9.36 -17.69
C THR A 493 -5.95 8.60 -18.52
N ASN A 494 -7.22 9.03 -18.50
CA ASN A 494 -8.24 8.41 -19.35
C ASN A 494 -7.98 8.62 -20.85
N LYS A 495 -7.28 9.69 -21.22
CA LYS A 495 -6.87 9.96 -22.60
C LYS A 495 -5.88 8.91 -23.10
N ASP A 496 -4.84 8.60 -22.31
CA ASP A 496 -3.89 7.54 -22.65
C ASP A 496 -4.60 6.18 -22.73
N VAL A 497 -5.50 5.90 -21.78
CA VAL A 497 -6.28 4.67 -21.76
C VAL A 497 -7.14 4.52 -23.02
N LEU A 498 -7.80 5.59 -23.48
CA LEU A 498 -8.57 5.57 -24.73
C LEU A 498 -7.65 5.24 -25.91
N HIS A 499 -6.50 5.91 -26.01
CA HIS A 499 -5.54 5.71 -27.09
C HIS A 499 -5.00 4.28 -27.14
N TYR A 500 -4.60 3.71 -26.00
CA TYR A 500 -4.15 2.31 -25.92
C TYR A 500 -5.27 1.33 -26.26
N ASN A 501 -6.48 1.56 -25.76
CA ASN A 501 -7.63 0.72 -26.12
C ASN A 501 -7.87 0.71 -27.63
N GLN A 502 -7.85 1.88 -28.28
CA GLN A 502 -8.03 1.99 -29.73
C GLN A 502 -6.92 1.27 -30.50
N ARG A 503 -5.66 1.45 -30.12
CA ARG A 503 -4.51 0.81 -30.79
C ARG A 503 -4.51 -0.70 -30.65
N ILE A 504 -4.71 -1.21 -29.44
CA ILE A 504 -4.75 -2.67 -29.21
C ILE A 504 -5.93 -3.28 -29.98
N ARG A 505 -7.07 -2.60 -29.98
CA ARG A 505 -8.25 -3.04 -30.72
C ARG A 505 -8.02 -3.04 -32.23
N GLU A 506 -7.36 -2.04 -32.78
CA GLU A 506 -6.98 -1.98 -34.21
C GLU A 506 -6.11 -3.18 -34.63
N CYS A 507 -5.25 -3.67 -33.72
CA CYS A 507 -4.47 -4.89 -33.98
C CYS A 507 -5.33 -6.16 -34.05
N PHE A 508 -6.36 -6.29 -33.18
CA PHE A 508 -7.25 -7.46 -33.19
C PHE A 508 -8.34 -7.39 -34.26
N PHE A 509 -8.81 -6.19 -34.58
CA PHE A 509 -9.91 -5.94 -35.52
C PHE A 509 -9.52 -4.86 -36.55
N PRO A 510 -8.63 -5.18 -37.51
CA PRO A 510 -8.19 -4.24 -38.53
C PRO A 510 -9.38 -3.69 -39.32
N GLN A 511 -9.35 -2.38 -39.61
CA GLN A 511 -10.40 -1.68 -40.39
C GLN A 511 -11.82 -1.71 -39.79
N GLN A 512 -11.98 -2.10 -38.52
CA GLN A 512 -13.26 -2.05 -37.82
C GLN A 512 -13.20 -0.98 -36.72
N PRO A 513 -13.53 0.29 -37.00
CA PRO A 513 -13.44 1.36 -35.99
C PRO A 513 -14.56 1.33 -34.96
N GLN A 514 -15.70 0.71 -35.29
CA GLN A 514 -16.85 0.56 -34.39
C GLN A 514 -16.80 -0.76 -33.64
N VAL A 515 -17.43 -0.81 -32.45
CA VAL A 515 -17.59 -2.00 -31.62
C VAL A 515 -18.09 -3.21 -32.43
N CYS A 516 -17.49 -4.38 -32.19
CA CYS A 516 -17.77 -5.61 -32.93
C CYS A 516 -17.77 -6.84 -32.02
N ALA A 517 -18.14 -8.00 -32.59
CA ALA A 517 -18.10 -9.27 -31.90
C ALA A 517 -16.64 -9.62 -31.50
N GLY A 518 -16.46 -10.06 -30.26
CA GLY A 518 -15.16 -10.37 -29.66
C GLY A 518 -14.55 -9.23 -28.85
N ASP A 519 -15.13 -8.03 -28.86
CA ASP A 519 -14.57 -6.91 -28.11
C ASP A 519 -14.56 -7.13 -26.59
N LYS A 520 -13.40 -6.88 -25.98
CA LYS A 520 -13.26 -6.83 -24.51
C LYS A 520 -13.75 -5.47 -24.01
N ILE A 521 -14.78 -5.50 -23.17
CA ILE A 521 -15.39 -4.31 -22.57
C ILE A 521 -15.28 -4.34 -21.04
N MET A 522 -15.53 -3.20 -20.41
CA MET A 522 -15.55 -3.02 -18.97
C MET A 522 -16.75 -2.16 -18.58
N ALA A 523 -17.54 -2.62 -17.61
CA ALA A 523 -18.64 -1.84 -17.05
C ALA A 523 -18.10 -0.65 -16.23
N VAL A 524 -18.69 0.54 -16.38
CA VAL A 524 -18.28 1.74 -15.62
C VAL A 524 -19.31 2.19 -14.58
N SER A 525 -20.37 1.42 -14.40
CA SER A 525 -21.41 1.62 -13.38
C SER A 525 -21.94 0.26 -12.94
N ASN A 526 -22.39 0.17 -11.68
CA ASN A 526 -23.06 -1.02 -11.18
C ASN A 526 -24.40 -1.22 -11.89
N SER A 527 -24.78 -2.46 -12.17
CA SER A 527 -26.08 -2.81 -12.77
C SER A 527 -26.54 -4.19 -12.28
N ASP A 528 -27.80 -4.32 -11.87
CA ASP A 528 -28.44 -5.60 -11.47
C ASP A 528 -29.62 -5.98 -12.40
N ARG A 529 -29.81 -5.22 -13.49
CA ARG A 529 -31.00 -5.30 -14.35
C ARG A 529 -31.09 -6.53 -15.23
N HIS A 530 -30.00 -7.27 -15.34
CA HIS A 530 -29.88 -8.39 -16.29
C HIS A 530 -30.03 -9.74 -15.61
N GLY A 531 -30.69 -9.77 -14.44
CA GLY A 531 -30.90 -10.98 -13.65
C GLY A 531 -29.70 -11.38 -12.79
N PHE A 532 -28.61 -10.61 -12.82
CA PHE A 532 -27.45 -10.76 -11.97
C PHE A 532 -26.72 -9.41 -11.82
N TYR A 533 -25.88 -9.30 -10.78
CA TYR A 533 -25.15 -8.08 -10.46
C TYR A 533 -23.85 -7.98 -11.27
N ILE A 534 -23.68 -6.87 -11.98
CA ILE A 534 -22.47 -6.46 -12.69
C ILE A 534 -21.86 -5.29 -11.92
N SER A 535 -20.60 -5.45 -11.51
CA SER A 535 -19.88 -4.44 -10.76
C SER A 535 -19.16 -3.43 -11.65
N ASN A 536 -19.03 -2.19 -11.17
CA ASN A 536 -18.16 -1.19 -11.80
C ASN A 536 -16.71 -1.70 -11.81
N GLY A 537 -16.09 -1.70 -12.99
CA GLY A 537 -14.75 -2.24 -13.23
C GLY A 537 -14.72 -3.71 -13.67
N GLU A 538 -15.88 -4.37 -13.79
CA GLU A 538 -15.96 -5.75 -14.26
C GLU A 538 -15.78 -5.85 -15.77
N PHE A 539 -14.99 -6.83 -16.21
CA PHE A 539 -14.75 -7.07 -17.63
C PHE A 539 -15.82 -8.00 -18.21
N GLY A 540 -16.19 -7.70 -19.45
CA GLY A 540 -17.10 -8.51 -20.24
C GLY A 540 -16.62 -8.65 -21.68
N LEU A 541 -17.38 -9.42 -22.46
CA LEU A 541 -17.12 -9.69 -23.87
C LEU A 541 -18.36 -9.36 -24.69
N VAL A 542 -18.20 -8.67 -25.81
CA VAL A 542 -19.26 -8.54 -26.81
C VAL A 542 -19.35 -9.83 -27.61
N ARG A 543 -20.45 -10.56 -27.52
CA ARG A 543 -20.66 -11.79 -28.29
C ARG A 543 -21.10 -11.49 -29.71
N GLN A 544 -22.02 -10.55 -29.88
CA GLN A 544 -22.49 -10.09 -31.18
C GLN A 544 -23.11 -8.69 -31.09
N VAL A 545 -23.15 -8.02 -32.24
CA VAL A 545 -23.81 -6.73 -32.41
C VAL A 545 -25.12 -6.95 -33.15
N ILE A 546 -26.24 -6.62 -32.50
CA ILE A 546 -27.59 -7.06 -32.92
C ILE A 546 -28.19 -6.09 -33.95
N ALA A 547 -28.00 -4.79 -33.76
CA ALA A 547 -28.62 -3.74 -34.56
C ALA A 547 -27.61 -2.63 -34.88
N PRO A 548 -27.86 -1.79 -35.91
CA PRO A 548 -27.06 -0.60 -36.16
C PRO A 548 -27.15 0.42 -35.01
N SER A 549 -26.23 1.39 -35.00
CA SER A 549 -26.22 2.47 -34.02
C SER A 549 -27.45 3.35 -34.14
N GLU A 550 -28.06 3.68 -33.01
CA GLU A 550 -29.21 4.57 -32.90
C GLU A 550 -28.75 5.90 -32.30
N CYS A 551 -28.89 6.99 -33.04
CA CYS A 551 -28.54 8.33 -32.56
C CYS A 551 -29.80 9.09 -32.13
N LYS A 552 -29.73 9.68 -30.94
CA LYS A 552 -30.75 10.59 -30.39
C LYS A 552 -30.15 11.94 -30.08
N LYS A 553 -30.73 12.99 -30.63
CA LYS A 553 -30.36 14.38 -30.40
C LYS A 553 -31.34 15.03 -29.45
N ILE A 554 -30.87 15.43 -28.28
CA ILE A 554 -31.69 16.00 -27.21
C ILE A 554 -31.25 17.44 -26.97
N VAL A 555 -32.20 18.36 -26.97
CA VAL A 555 -31.93 19.77 -26.70
C VAL A 555 -32.24 20.06 -25.24
N LEU A 556 -31.23 20.51 -24.50
CA LEU A 556 -31.37 20.96 -23.13
C LEU A 556 -31.54 22.49 -23.10
N ASN A 557 -32.54 22.97 -22.36
CA ASN A 557 -32.83 24.39 -22.17
C ASN A 557 -32.47 24.81 -20.72
N PRO A 558 -31.22 25.23 -20.43
CA PRO A 558 -30.88 25.76 -19.12
C PRO A 558 -31.59 27.10 -18.87
N LYS A 559 -32.20 27.28 -17.69
CA LYS A 559 -32.97 28.50 -17.36
C LYS A 559 -32.09 29.77 -17.23
N SER A 560 -30.78 29.62 -17.01
CA SER A 560 -29.86 30.73 -16.72
C SER A 560 -29.15 31.37 -17.93
N LYS A 561 -29.17 30.77 -19.14
CA LYS A 561 -28.55 31.38 -20.34
C LYS A 561 -29.33 31.05 -21.60
N ASP A 562 -29.43 32.02 -22.51
CA ASP A 562 -30.04 31.95 -23.86
C ASP A 562 -29.37 30.94 -24.83
N LYS A 563 -28.62 29.95 -24.30
CA LYS A 563 -27.81 29.02 -25.08
C LYS A 563 -28.40 27.61 -24.95
N ARG A 564 -29.07 27.17 -26.00
CA ARG A 564 -29.52 25.78 -26.17
C ARG A 564 -28.30 24.86 -26.27
N ILE A 565 -28.25 23.82 -25.44
CA ILE A 565 -27.19 22.80 -25.49
C ILE A 565 -27.76 21.59 -26.20
N GLU A 566 -27.24 21.26 -27.37
CA GLU A 566 -27.59 20.04 -28.10
C GLU A 566 -26.65 18.91 -27.65
N VAL A 567 -27.24 17.82 -27.16
CA VAL A 567 -26.53 16.64 -26.68
C VAL A 567 -26.89 15.45 -27.55
N GLU A 568 -25.87 14.80 -28.10
CA GLU A 568 -26.01 13.59 -28.91
C GLU A 568 -25.75 12.35 -28.05
N LEU A 569 -26.70 11.41 -28.06
CA LEU A 569 -26.62 10.11 -27.41
C LEU A 569 -26.67 9.01 -28.47
N ILE A 570 -25.62 8.21 -28.55
CA ILE A 570 -25.52 7.10 -29.50
C ILE A 570 -25.62 5.79 -28.73
N PHE A 571 -26.57 4.95 -29.14
CA PHE A 571 -26.85 3.66 -28.53
C PHE A 571 -26.58 2.52 -29.50
N ARG A 572 -26.22 1.35 -28.97
CA ARG A 572 -26.05 0.11 -29.74
C ARG A 572 -26.69 -1.05 -29.02
N ASN A 573 -27.40 -1.92 -29.73
CA ASN A 573 -27.90 -3.17 -29.17
C ASN A 573 -26.86 -4.27 -29.40
N VAL A 574 -26.46 -4.93 -28.32
CA VAL A 574 -25.41 -5.94 -28.30
C VAL A 574 -25.82 -7.13 -27.43
N GLU A 575 -25.33 -8.32 -27.74
CA GLU A 575 -25.30 -9.42 -26.79
C GLU A 575 -23.93 -9.40 -26.10
N VAL A 576 -23.93 -9.28 -24.78
CA VAL A 576 -22.70 -9.16 -23.97
C VAL A 576 -22.68 -10.21 -22.88
N GLY A 577 -21.47 -10.67 -22.54
CA GLY A 577 -21.23 -11.64 -21.48
C GLY A 577 -20.42 -11.04 -20.34
N PHE A 578 -20.89 -11.23 -19.10
CA PHE A 578 -20.15 -10.93 -17.87
C PHE A 578 -20.13 -12.16 -16.96
N LYS A 579 -19.17 -12.24 -16.04
CA LYS A 579 -19.11 -13.33 -15.07
C LYS A 579 -19.99 -13.00 -13.86
N ASP A 580 -20.86 -13.91 -13.45
CA ASP A 580 -21.58 -13.79 -12.18
C ASP A 580 -20.66 -14.04 -10.97
N LEU A 581 -21.20 -13.98 -9.75
CA LEU A 581 -20.45 -14.15 -8.50
C LEU A 581 -19.73 -15.51 -8.45
N ASP A 582 -20.37 -16.55 -8.98
CA ASP A 582 -19.85 -17.92 -9.05
C ASP A 582 -18.79 -18.10 -10.15
N GLY A 583 -18.53 -17.04 -10.92
CA GLY A 583 -17.54 -17.03 -12.00
C GLY A 583 -18.09 -17.55 -13.34
N ASN A 584 -19.38 -17.87 -13.41
CA ASN A 584 -20.04 -18.36 -14.61
C ASN A 584 -20.32 -17.22 -15.58
N SER A 585 -19.99 -17.42 -16.86
CA SER A 585 -20.26 -16.42 -17.90
C SER A 585 -21.75 -16.41 -18.26
N ARG A 586 -22.43 -15.28 -18.01
CA ARG A 586 -23.82 -15.06 -18.40
C ARG A 586 -23.90 -14.07 -19.56
N PHE A 587 -24.48 -14.52 -20.67
CA PHE A 587 -24.73 -13.70 -21.86
C PHE A 587 -26.17 -13.21 -21.89
N PHE A 588 -26.35 -11.94 -22.25
CA PHE A 588 -27.66 -11.31 -22.31
C PHE A 588 -27.68 -10.16 -23.33
N ASN A 589 -28.88 -9.83 -23.79
CA ASN A 589 -29.08 -8.69 -24.68
C ASN A 589 -29.13 -7.40 -23.88
N ALA A 590 -28.35 -6.41 -24.31
CA ALA A 590 -28.28 -5.10 -23.66
C ALA A 590 -28.20 -3.97 -24.70
N LYS A 591 -28.77 -2.83 -24.34
CA LYS A 591 -28.48 -1.56 -25.00
C LYS A 591 -27.29 -0.92 -24.30
N ILE A 592 -26.23 -0.58 -25.03
CA ILE A 592 -25.07 0.14 -24.51
C ILE A 592 -25.07 1.60 -24.99
N ILE A 593 -24.42 2.49 -24.24
CA ILE A 593 -24.13 3.85 -24.69
C ILE A 593 -22.82 3.81 -25.48
N GLU A 594 -22.92 3.69 -26.79
CA GLU A 594 -21.79 3.48 -27.69
C GLU A 594 -20.84 4.69 -27.72
N SER A 595 -21.37 5.92 -27.64
CA SER A 595 -20.51 7.12 -27.63
C SER A 595 -19.53 7.16 -26.45
N LEU A 596 -19.82 6.47 -25.34
CA LEU A 596 -18.95 6.38 -24.18
C LEU A 596 -17.70 5.51 -24.42
N LEU A 597 -17.78 4.53 -25.34
CA LEU A 597 -16.64 3.67 -25.71
C LEU A 597 -15.47 4.48 -26.28
N TYR A 598 -15.79 5.55 -27.01
CA TYR A 598 -14.82 6.38 -27.74
C TYR A 598 -14.50 7.70 -27.03
N SER A 599 -15.08 7.95 -25.85
CA SER A 599 -14.92 9.20 -25.12
C SER A 599 -13.69 9.17 -24.20
N GLU A 600 -13.00 10.31 -24.08
CA GLU A 600 -11.96 10.51 -23.07
C GLU A 600 -12.53 10.60 -21.64
N GLN A 601 -13.82 10.91 -21.48
CA GLN A 601 -14.44 11.08 -20.16
C GLN A 601 -14.67 9.73 -19.46
N PRO A 602 -14.38 9.58 -18.16
CA PRO A 602 -14.48 8.29 -17.46
C PRO A 602 -15.92 7.77 -17.33
N GLN A 603 -16.89 8.69 -17.33
CA GLN A 603 -18.33 8.45 -17.26
C GLN A 603 -19.05 9.50 -18.14
N LEU A 604 -20.38 9.42 -18.21
CA LEU A 604 -21.21 10.42 -18.90
C LEU A 604 -21.11 11.79 -18.22
N SER A 605 -21.15 12.86 -19.00
CA SER A 605 -21.24 14.23 -18.47
C SER A 605 -22.58 14.50 -17.78
N SER A 606 -22.64 15.57 -16.98
CA SER A 606 -23.90 16.07 -16.38
C SER A 606 -24.98 16.26 -17.46
N ASP A 607 -24.63 16.90 -18.57
CA ASP A 607 -25.54 17.14 -19.69
C ASP A 607 -26.01 15.85 -20.38
N GLN A 608 -25.13 14.85 -20.54
CA GLN A 608 -25.52 13.55 -21.09
C GLN A 608 -26.47 12.79 -20.17
N ASN A 609 -26.23 12.83 -18.85
CA ASN A 609 -27.16 12.27 -17.86
C ASN A 609 -28.52 12.98 -17.93
N LYS A 610 -28.55 14.32 -17.99
CA LYS A 610 -29.78 15.11 -18.19
C LYS A 610 -30.51 14.74 -19.48
N ALA A 611 -29.77 14.60 -20.58
CA ALA A 611 -30.33 14.22 -21.87
C ALA A 611 -31.01 12.83 -21.84
N LEU A 612 -30.43 11.85 -21.13
CA LEU A 612 -31.07 10.53 -20.94
C LEU A 612 -32.42 10.64 -20.23
N TYR A 613 -32.48 11.48 -19.19
CA TYR A 613 -33.74 11.70 -18.46
C TYR A 613 -34.78 12.46 -19.30
N VAL A 614 -34.34 13.50 -20.02
CA VAL A 614 -35.23 14.27 -20.90
C VAL A 614 -35.77 13.37 -22.03
N ASP A 615 -34.94 12.52 -22.64
CA ASP A 615 -35.40 11.52 -23.61
C ASP A 615 -36.46 10.58 -23.01
N PHE A 616 -36.25 10.10 -21.78
CA PHE A 616 -37.25 9.29 -21.08
C PHE A 616 -38.57 10.05 -20.91
N CYS A 617 -38.53 11.28 -20.42
CA CYS A 617 -39.72 12.12 -20.25
C CYS A 617 -40.43 12.43 -21.58
N MET A 618 -39.68 12.60 -22.68
CA MET A 618 -40.23 12.81 -24.03
C MET A 618 -40.93 11.56 -24.56
N ARG A 619 -40.41 10.37 -24.27
CA ARG A 619 -41.04 9.09 -24.65
C ARG A 619 -42.28 8.76 -23.84
N TYR A 620 -42.37 9.25 -22.60
CA TYR A 620 -43.51 9.02 -21.71
C TYR A 620 -44.14 10.32 -21.18
N PRO A 621 -44.72 11.17 -22.05
CA PRO A 621 -45.18 12.50 -21.66
C PRO A 621 -46.41 12.50 -20.74
N ARG A 622 -47.15 11.38 -20.69
CA ARG A 622 -48.38 11.22 -19.88
C ARG A 622 -48.14 10.55 -18.54
N LEU A 623 -46.93 10.04 -18.26
CA LEU A 623 -46.63 9.43 -16.97
C LEU A 623 -46.53 10.53 -15.89
N PRO A 624 -47.39 10.52 -14.87
CA PRO A 624 -47.33 11.50 -13.82
C PRO A 624 -46.01 11.36 -13.05
N ARG A 625 -45.25 12.46 -12.99
CA ARG A 625 -43.99 12.51 -12.25
C ARG A 625 -44.24 12.09 -10.80
N LYS A 626 -43.39 11.21 -10.26
CA LYS A 626 -43.44 10.62 -8.92
C LYS A 626 -44.41 9.47 -8.68
N SER A 627 -45.21 9.06 -9.67
CA SER A 627 -46.03 7.85 -9.50
C SER A 627 -45.15 6.59 -9.38
N LEU A 628 -45.66 5.54 -8.73
CA LEU A 628 -44.99 4.24 -8.68
C LEU A 628 -44.73 3.73 -10.10
N GLU A 629 -45.72 3.85 -10.98
CA GLU A 629 -45.62 3.50 -12.41
C GLU A 629 -44.49 4.26 -13.12
N PHE A 630 -44.29 5.55 -12.84
CA PHE A 630 -43.16 6.32 -13.38
C PHE A 630 -41.82 5.73 -12.92
N LYS A 631 -41.70 5.38 -11.64
CA LYS A 631 -40.47 4.80 -11.07
C LYS A 631 -40.18 3.41 -11.66
N GLU A 632 -41.17 2.54 -11.76
CA GLU A 632 -41.04 1.21 -12.35
C GLU A 632 -40.70 1.29 -13.84
N THR A 633 -41.32 2.21 -14.58
CA THR A 633 -41.01 2.44 -16.00
C THR A 633 -39.60 3.01 -16.16
N LEU A 634 -39.21 3.99 -15.34
CA LEU A 634 -37.85 4.55 -15.36
C LEU A 634 -36.81 3.49 -14.98
N TYR A 635 -37.12 2.57 -14.08
CA TYR A 635 -36.23 1.49 -13.65
C TYR A 635 -36.04 0.41 -14.73
N SER A 636 -37.07 0.11 -15.51
CA SER A 636 -37.06 -0.89 -16.59
C SER A 636 -36.70 -0.32 -17.97
N ASP A 637 -36.66 1.01 -18.11
CA ASP A 637 -36.43 1.68 -19.40
C ASP A 637 -35.05 1.34 -20.01
N PRO A 638 -34.97 0.75 -21.21
CA PRO A 638 -33.69 0.39 -21.84
C PRO A 638 -32.83 1.61 -22.23
N TYR A 639 -33.49 2.77 -22.42
CA TYR A 639 -32.96 4.13 -22.57
C TYR A 639 -32.01 4.58 -21.48
N PHE A 640 -32.65 5.03 -20.42
CA PHE A 640 -32.08 5.61 -19.23
C PHE A 640 -31.06 4.66 -18.58
N ASN A 641 -31.30 3.36 -18.73
CA ASN A 641 -30.56 2.29 -18.09
C ASN A 641 -29.61 1.54 -19.02
N ALA A 642 -29.36 2.10 -20.21
CA ALA A 642 -28.38 1.56 -21.12
C ALA A 642 -27.04 1.33 -20.40
N LEU A 643 -26.45 0.15 -20.61
CA LEU A 643 -25.25 -0.29 -19.93
C LEU A 643 -24.08 0.64 -20.32
N ARG A 644 -23.45 1.21 -19.30
CA ARG A 644 -22.32 2.14 -19.46
C ARG A 644 -21.03 1.33 -19.52
N VAL A 645 -20.40 1.31 -20.69
CA VAL A 645 -19.21 0.49 -20.94
C VAL A 645 -18.07 1.29 -21.59
N LYS A 646 -16.85 0.84 -21.34
CA LYS A 646 -15.63 1.24 -22.05
C LYS A 646 -14.90 0.01 -22.59
N PHE A 647 -13.98 0.18 -23.53
CA PHE A 647 -13.06 -0.90 -23.90
C PHE A 647 -12.16 -1.27 -22.71
N GLY A 648 -11.82 -2.56 -22.61
CA GLY A 648 -11.17 -3.18 -21.46
C GLY A 648 -9.75 -3.71 -21.70
N TYR A 649 -9.06 -3.24 -22.74
CA TYR A 649 -7.65 -3.62 -23.03
C TYR A 649 -6.66 -2.78 -22.20
N ALA A 650 -7.03 -1.54 -21.93
CA ALA A 650 -6.30 -0.61 -21.07
C ALA A 650 -7.23 0.02 -20.04
N ILE A 651 -6.69 0.31 -18.85
CA ILE A 651 -7.42 0.95 -17.75
C ILE A 651 -6.54 1.97 -17.02
N THR A 652 -7.17 2.84 -16.24
CA THR A 652 -6.42 3.75 -15.35
C THR A 652 -5.93 2.99 -14.11
N CYS A 653 -4.83 3.43 -13.51
CA CYS A 653 -4.30 2.82 -12.28
C CYS A 653 -5.35 2.76 -11.15
N HIS A 654 -6.17 3.81 -10.98
CA HIS A 654 -7.28 3.82 -10.03
C HIS A 654 -8.29 2.69 -10.27
N LYS A 655 -8.63 2.39 -11.53
CA LYS A 655 -9.53 1.27 -11.88
C LYS A 655 -8.86 -0.10 -11.76
N ALA A 656 -7.53 -0.13 -11.64
CA ALA A 656 -6.76 -1.35 -11.48
C ALA A 656 -6.67 -1.81 -10.01
N GLN A 657 -7.02 -0.97 -9.04
CA GLN A 657 -7.03 -1.33 -7.61
C GLN A 657 -7.92 -2.56 -7.34
N GLY A 658 -7.51 -3.40 -6.39
CA GLY A 658 -8.20 -4.66 -6.07
C GLY A 658 -8.16 -5.73 -7.18
N SER A 659 -7.27 -5.59 -8.17
CA SER A 659 -7.15 -6.50 -9.33
C SER A 659 -5.72 -6.97 -9.53
N GLU A 660 -5.53 -8.14 -10.14
CA GLU A 660 -4.20 -8.66 -10.51
C GLU A 660 -4.26 -9.33 -11.89
N TRP A 661 -3.16 -9.26 -12.65
CA TRP A 661 -3.03 -9.83 -14.00
C TRP A 661 -1.66 -10.49 -14.17
N ASN A 662 -1.58 -11.51 -15.02
CA ASN A 662 -0.32 -12.19 -15.32
C ASN A 662 0.65 -11.24 -16.02
N HIS A 663 0.18 -10.48 -17.01
CA HIS A 663 1.01 -9.56 -17.78
C HIS A 663 0.49 -8.14 -17.64
N VAL A 664 1.32 -7.25 -17.09
CA VAL A 664 0.94 -5.84 -16.87
C VAL A 664 1.90 -4.94 -17.63
N PHE A 665 1.36 -4.04 -18.44
CA PHE A 665 2.11 -3.01 -19.15
C PHE A 665 1.83 -1.67 -18.48
N VAL A 666 2.86 -1.01 -17.92
CA VAL A 666 2.70 0.26 -17.21
C VAL A 666 3.36 1.39 -18.01
N LYS A 667 2.55 2.36 -18.44
CA LYS A 667 3.07 3.65 -18.91
C LYS A 667 3.46 4.49 -17.71
N CYS A 668 4.75 4.50 -17.35
CA CYS A 668 5.22 5.12 -16.10
C CYS A 668 5.11 6.64 -16.11
N LYS A 669 5.28 7.29 -17.26
CA LYS A 669 5.18 8.75 -17.35
C LYS A 669 3.74 9.23 -17.20
N THR A 670 3.50 10.02 -16.15
CA THR A 670 2.20 10.64 -15.87
C THR A 670 2.30 12.17 -15.86
N HIS A 671 1.17 12.86 -15.63
CA HIS A 671 1.17 14.31 -15.44
C HIS A 671 1.68 14.74 -14.04
N GLU A 672 1.78 13.79 -13.11
CA GLU A 672 2.16 14.09 -11.73
C GLU A 672 3.66 14.36 -11.62
N LYS A 673 4.05 15.11 -10.58
CA LYS A 673 5.47 15.28 -10.25
C LYS A 673 6.04 13.94 -9.81
N THR A 674 7.00 13.42 -10.55
CA THR A 674 7.63 12.11 -10.33
C THR A 674 8.21 11.94 -8.93
N LEU A 675 8.82 12.99 -8.38
CA LEU A 675 9.37 13.01 -7.02
C LEU A 675 8.34 13.49 -5.99
N SER A 676 7.22 12.78 -5.90
CA SER A 676 6.16 13.08 -4.93
C SER A 676 5.49 11.81 -4.39
N SER A 677 4.94 11.89 -3.17
CA SER A 677 4.18 10.80 -2.55
C SER A 677 3.05 10.28 -3.45
N GLY A 678 2.34 11.17 -4.17
CA GLY A 678 1.27 10.77 -5.09
C GLY A 678 1.77 9.85 -6.20
N TYR A 679 2.87 10.23 -6.85
CA TYR A 679 3.45 9.43 -7.93
C TYR A 679 4.03 8.09 -7.42
N PHE A 680 4.68 8.08 -6.26
CA PHE A 680 5.20 6.85 -5.66
C PHE A 680 4.07 5.87 -5.34
N ARG A 681 2.97 6.34 -4.75
CA ARG A 681 1.77 5.51 -4.53
C ARG A 681 1.13 5.03 -5.83
N TRP A 682 1.07 5.91 -6.84
CA TRP A 682 0.56 5.55 -8.16
C TRP A 682 1.38 4.43 -8.81
N LEU A 683 2.71 4.57 -8.80
CA LEU A 683 3.64 3.62 -9.39
C LEU A 683 3.62 2.30 -8.61
N TYR A 684 3.66 2.37 -7.28
CA TYR A 684 3.51 1.21 -6.40
C TYR A 684 2.21 0.45 -6.68
N THR A 685 1.09 1.17 -6.77
CA THR A 685 -0.22 0.56 -7.08
C THR A 685 -0.19 -0.11 -8.44
N ALA A 686 0.39 0.54 -9.46
CA ALA A 686 0.45 0.03 -10.83
C ALA A 686 1.31 -1.25 -10.95
N ILE A 687 2.54 -1.25 -10.42
CA ILE A 687 3.45 -2.39 -10.56
C ILE A 687 2.97 -3.60 -9.76
N THR A 688 2.36 -3.38 -8.58
CA THR A 688 1.85 -4.46 -7.72
C THR A 688 0.60 -5.16 -8.27
N ARG A 689 0.04 -4.70 -9.40
CA ARG A 689 -1.02 -5.43 -10.11
C ARG A 689 -0.47 -6.66 -10.85
N THR A 690 0.84 -6.78 -10.95
CA THR A 690 1.51 -7.84 -11.71
C THR A 690 1.61 -9.13 -10.90
N ALA A 691 1.11 -10.23 -11.46
CA ALA A 691 1.26 -11.57 -10.92
C ALA A 691 2.43 -12.34 -11.56
N ASN A 692 2.70 -12.14 -12.87
CA ASN A 692 3.75 -12.87 -13.57
C ASN A 692 4.87 -12.00 -14.14
N LYS A 693 4.59 -11.15 -15.13
CA LYS A 693 5.59 -10.35 -15.84
C LYS A 693 5.14 -8.89 -16.02
N LEU A 694 6.02 -7.97 -15.66
CA LEU A 694 5.80 -6.53 -15.71
C LEU A 694 6.57 -5.93 -16.90
N TYR A 695 5.89 -5.15 -17.72
CA TYR A 695 6.46 -4.40 -18.82
C TYR A 695 6.39 -2.91 -18.51
N LEU A 696 7.52 -2.20 -18.57
CA LEU A 696 7.60 -0.79 -18.23
C LEU A 696 7.87 0.04 -19.47
N LEU A 697 7.04 1.06 -19.71
CA LEU A 697 7.32 2.11 -20.69
C LEU A 697 7.76 3.37 -19.96
N GLU A 698 8.85 3.97 -20.43
CA GLU A 698 9.42 5.20 -19.87
C GLU A 698 9.70 5.06 -18.36
N ALA A 699 10.37 3.97 -17.96
CA ALA A 699 10.67 3.68 -16.55
C ALA A 699 11.46 4.84 -15.92
N PRO A 700 11.11 5.28 -14.69
CA PRO A 700 11.82 6.37 -14.05
C PRO A 700 13.26 5.94 -13.70
N LYS A 701 14.22 6.77 -14.08
CA LYS A 701 15.66 6.63 -13.79
C LYS A 701 16.19 7.92 -13.15
N ILE A 702 15.49 8.40 -12.13
CA ILE A 702 15.78 9.68 -11.47
C ILE A 702 16.72 9.41 -10.30
N LYS A 703 18.00 9.76 -10.47
CA LYS A 703 19.00 9.66 -9.42
C LYS A 703 19.08 10.96 -8.60
N VAL A 704 19.72 10.90 -7.44
CA VAL A 704 19.94 12.08 -6.58
C VAL A 704 20.71 13.14 -7.37
N GLY A 705 20.14 14.34 -7.50
CA GLY A 705 20.74 15.45 -8.25
C GLY A 705 20.37 15.55 -9.74
N SER A 706 19.64 14.58 -10.31
CA SER A 706 19.32 14.54 -11.75
C SER A 706 18.39 15.64 -12.30
N ASN A 707 17.86 16.54 -11.47
CA ASN A 707 16.91 17.57 -11.91
C ASN A 707 17.38 19.00 -11.56
N LEU A 708 18.69 19.18 -11.42
CA LEU A 708 19.29 20.46 -11.09
C LEU A 708 19.06 21.49 -12.22
N LYS A 709 18.60 22.69 -11.84
CA LYS A 709 18.40 23.81 -12.77
C LYS A 709 19.34 24.97 -12.46
N THR A 710 19.92 25.55 -13.48
CA THR A 710 20.75 26.76 -13.36
C THR A 710 19.88 28.00 -13.14
N VAL A 711 20.28 28.89 -12.24
CA VAL A 711 19.65 30.20 -12.09
C VAL A 711 20.30 31.19 -13.05
N SER A 712 19.60 31.56 -14.14
CA SER A 712 20.04 32.68 -14.97
C SER A 712 19.80 34.00 -14.22
N SER A 713 20.86 34.70 -13.83
CA SER A 713 20.77 36.08 -13.36
C SER A 713 20.16 36.96 -14.46
N VAL A 714 19.17 37.77 -14.09
CA VAL A 714 18.53 38.78 -14.94
C VAL A 714 19.60 39.59 -15.68
N GLY A 715 19.62 39.50 -17.01
CA GLY A 715 20.59 40.22 -17.85
C GLY A 715 20.84 39.67 -19.28
N SER A 716 20.37 38.46 -19.62
CA SER A 716 20.72 37.81 -20.91
C SER A 716 19.57 37.67 -21.90
N SER A 717 18.48 38.43 -21.75
CA SER A 717 17.28 38.37 -22.61
C SER A 717 17.15 39.53 -23.61
N MET A 718 18.18 40.36 -23.81
CA MET A 718 18.14 41.48 -24.75
C MET A 718 19.40 41.58 -25.62
N ILE A 719 19.89 40.47 -26.20
CA ILE A 719 20.84 40.52 -27.33
C ILE A 719 20.54 39.34 -28.27
N LYS A 720 19.36 39.35 -28.90
CA LYS A 720 19.06 38.53 -30.09
C LYS A 720 18.18 39.33 -31.06
N SER A 721 18.56 40.57 -31.34
CA SER A 721 17.93 41.36 -32.40
C SER A 721 18.56 42.75 -32.49
N ALA A 722 19.75 42.85 -33.10
CA ALA A 722 20.18 44.06 -33.82
C ALA A 722 21.51 43.84 -34.58
N SER A 723 21.42 44.07 -35.89
CA SER A 723 22.46 44.68 -36.74
C SER A 723 23.51 43.79 -37.42
N MET A 724 23.19 43.47 -38.68
CA MET A 724 24.11 43.58 -39.83
C MET A 724 24.72 45.00 -39.93
N VAL A 725 25.81 45.10 -40.71
CA VAL A 725 26.41 46.28 -41.39
C VAL A 725 27.83 46.65 -40.90
N THR A 726 28.80 46.20 -41.72
CA THR A 726 30.01 46.86 -42.27
C THR A 726 30.77 47.99 -41.54
N SER A 727 32.11 47.79 -41.55
CA SER A 727 33.17 48.70 -42.04
C SER A 727 34.09 49.46 -41.05
N VAL A 728 35.36 49.03 -41.07
CA VAL A 728 36.60 49.78 -41.42
C VAL A 728 37.26 50.72 -40.39
N SER A 729 38.58 50.44 -40.21
CA SER A 729 39.72 51.31 -39.86
C SER A 729 39.85 51.81 -38.41
N MET A 730 41.03 51.99 -37.82
CA MET A 730 42.44 51.69 -38.15
C MET A 730 43.25 52.00 -36.88
N LYS A 731 44.33 51.23 -36.65
CA LYS A 731 45.68 51.59 -36.15
C LYS A 731 45.79 52.49 -34.89
N VAL A 732 46.70 52.25 -33.93
CA VAL A 732 48.16 52.33 -34.06
C VAL A 732 48.78 51.76 -32.76
N GLN A 733 49.68 50.77 -32.88
CA GLN A 733 50.80 50.45 -31.96
C GLN A 733 51.86 51.56 -32.08
N PRO A 734 52.70 51.87 -31.08
CA PRO A 734 53.97 51.12 -30.87
C PRO A 734 54.46 51.19 -29.40
N GLU A 735 55.54 50.61 -28.87
CA GLU A 735 56.59 49.63 -29.22
C GLU A 735 57.45 49.53 -27.93
N ILE A 736 57.82 48.34 -27.43
CA ILE A 736 59.10 47.63 -27.58
C ILE A 736 60.19 47.92 -26.51
N ARG A 737 60.90 46.82 -26.18
CA ARG A 737 62.27 46.61 -25.65
C ARG A 737 62.44 46.71 -24.13
N ASN A 738 63.28 45.92 -23.48
CA ASN A 738 63.98 44.63 -23.67
C ASN A 738 64.93 44.52 -22.46
N THR A 739 65.60 43.37 -22.32
CA THR A 739 66.80 43.10 -21.50
C THR A 739 66.53 42.80 -20.03
N ASP A 740 67.17 41.85 -19.35
CA ASP A 740 67.96 40.66 -19.71
C ASP A 740 68.34 39.96 -18.37
N VAL A 741 68.61 38.66 -18.43
CA VAL A 741 69.66 37.94 -17.65
C VAL A 741 69.46 37.66 -16.13
N SER A 742 69.03 36.42 -15.87
CA SER A 742 69.69 35.29 -15.16
C SER A 742 70.23 35.32 -13.70
N LEU A 743 69.93 34.20 -13.01
CA LEU A 743 70.71 33.39 -12.03
C LEU A 743 70.97 33.93 -10.60
N SER A 744 70.51 33.17 -9.58
CA SER A 744 71.33 32.34 -8.67
C SER A 744 70.68 32.10 -7.29
N GLU A 745 71.23 31.11 -6.58
CA GLU A 745 70.67 30.21 -5.57
C GLU A 745 70.63 30.73 -4.10
N THR A 746 69.94 29.95 -3.25
CA THR A 746 70.14 29.75 -1.78
C THR A 746 69.82 30.94 -0.87
N THR A 747 69.18 30.83 0.30
CA THR A 747 69.19 29.83 1.38
C THR A 747 68.02 30.12 2.33
N ALA A 748 67.54 29.09 3.05
CA ALA A 748 66.58 29.23 4.13
C ALA A 748 67.20 29.89 5.36
N VAL A 749 66.43 30.79 6.00
CA VAL A 749 66.60 31.14 7.43
C VAL A 749 65.21 31.26 8.05
N THR A 750 64.90 30.33 8.95
CA THR A 750 63.76 30.32 9.86
C THR A 750 64.01 31.28 11.02
N ALA A 751 62.99 32.06 11.41
CA ALA A 751 62.93 32.78 12.67
C ALA A 751 61.58 32.45 13.37
N PRO A 752 61.55 32.32 14.71
CA PRO A 752 60.40 31.77 15.45
C PRO A 752 59.38 32.86 15.77
N CYS A 753 58.07 32.55 15.67
CA CYS A 753 57.01 33.43 16.17
C CYS A 753 56.09 32.67 17.14
N ASN A 754 55.84 33.29 18.30
CA ASN A 754 55.05 32.78 19.41
C ASN A 754 53.56 32.64 19.04
N ASN A 755 52.95 31.51 19.39
CA ASN A 755 51.55 31.14 19.13
C ASN A 755 50.56 31.65 20.21
N GLU A 756 50.73 32.86 20.74
CA GLU A 756 49.74 33.42 21.68
C GLU A 756 48.50 33.90 20.91
N THR A 757 47.30 33.48 21.32
CA THR A 757 46.03 33.85 20.67
C THR A 757 45.26 34.95 21.40
N PHE A 758 45.83 35.51 22.47
CA PHE A 758 45.27 36.61 23.27
C PHE A 758 43.80 36.43 23.71
N GLY A 759 43.37 35.19 23.94
CA GLY A 759 42.00 34.90 24.41
C GLY A 759 40.97 34.61 23.32
N ILE A 760 41.35 34.62 22.03
CA ILE A 760 40.46 34.28 20.91
C ILE A 760 40.18 32.76 20.89
N PRO A 761 38.90 32.31 20.97
CA PRO A 761 38.54 30.90 20.87
C PRO A 761 38.90 30.29 19.51
N SER A 762 39.25 29.00 19.48
CA SER A 762 39.60 28.28 18.23
C SER A 762 38.46 28.22 17.20
N CYS A 763 37.21 28.45 17.61
CA CYS A 763 36.05 28.50 16.74
C CYS A 763 35.86 29.86 16.02
N GLU A 764 36.50 30.94 16.49
CA GLU A 764 36.37 32.29 15.92
C GLU A 764 37.43 32.54 14.84
N GLN A 765 37.28 31.86 13.70
CA GLN A 765 38.28 31.86 12.62
C GLN A 765 38.60 33.25 12.04
N PHE A 766 37.63 34.16 12.00
CA PHE A 766 37.85 35.51 11.50
C PHE A 766 38.83 36.30 12.39
N LEU A 767 38.66 36.23 13.71
CA LEU A 767 39.51 36.95 14.66
C LEU A 767 40.94 36.39 14.68
N LEU A 768 41.10 35.06 14.58
CA LEU A 768 42.41 34.43 14.42
C LEU A 768 43.10 34.84 13.12
N GLN A 769 42.37 34.90 12.00
CA GLN A 769 42.90 35.40 10.73
C GLN A 769 43.24 36.90 10.77
N LEU A 770 42.43 37.70 11.48
CA LEU A 770 42.68 39.11 11.68
C LEU A 770 43.96 39.34 12.49
N LEU A 771 44.15 38.60 13.59
CA LEU A 771 45.35 38.64 14.42
C LEU A 771 46.60 38.27 13.62
N GLU A 772 46.53 37.19 12.85
CA GLU A 772 47.65 36.75 12.02
C GLU A 772 47.98 37.77 10.93
N ALA A 773 46.96 38.33 10.27
CA ALA A 773 47.17 39.37 9.27
C ALA A 773 47.77 40.66 9.86
N VAL A 774 47.37 41.05 11.08
CA VAL A 774 47.98 42.17 11.82
C VAL A 774 49.44 41.86 12.13
N ARG A 775 49.75 40.66 12.67
CA ARG A 775 51.12 40.24 12.96
C ARG A 775 52.00 40.27 11.72
N GLN A 776 51.55 39.69 10.61
CA GLN A 776 52.30 39.64 9.35
C GLN A 776 52.67 41.02 8.82
N LYS A 777 51.79 42.03 8.99
CA LYS A 777 52.08 43.41 8.58
C LYS A 777 53.09 44.11 9.48
N LEU A 778 53.30 43.63 10.71
CA LEU A 778 54.18 44.23 11.71
C LEU A 778 55.54 43.52 11.85
N VAL A 779 55.72 42.34 11.24
CA VAL A 779 56.98 41.54 11.33
C VAL A 779 58.23 42.37 11.00
N LYS A 780 58.15 43.31 10.04
CA LYS A 780 59.31 44.10 9.58
C LYS A 780 59.49 45.44 10.31
N SER A 781 58.55 45.86 11.16
CA SER A 781 58.59 47.18 11.83
C SER A 781 59.10 47.13 13.27
N GLY A 782 59.32 45.92 13.84
CA GLY A 782 59.77 45.76 15.23
C GLY A 782 58.69 46.12 16.26
N ILE A 783 57.43 46.20 15.83
CA ILE A 783 56.25 46.50 16.65
C ILE A 783 55.60 45.17 17.04
N ILE A 784 55.38 44.95 18.34
CA ILE A 784 54.75 43.73 18.85
C ILE A 784 53.34 44.00 19.38
N VAL A 785 52.43 43.05 19.18
CA VAL A 785 51.12 43.03 19.85
C VAL A 785 51.34 42.52 21.27
N THR A 786 50.88 43.28 22.25
CA THR A 786 51.04 42.97 23.67
C THR A 786 49.76 42.46 24.31
N ASP A 787 48.60 42.95 23.87
CA ASP A 787 47.30 42.52 24.38
C ASP A 787 46.17 42.87 23.39
N ILE A 788 45.01 42.23 23.54
CA ILE A 788 43.80 42.47 22.74
C ILE A 788 42.56 42.46 23.65
N ASP A 789 41.79 43.55 23.61
CA ASP A 789 40.49 43.65 24.28
C ASP A 789 39.35 43.44 23.26
N HIS A 790 38.55 42.39 23.49
CA HIS A 790 37.50 41.90 22.60
C HIS A 790 36.13 42.49 22.94
N LYS A 791 35.50 43.20 21.99
CA LYS A 791 34.15 43.80 22.13
C LYS A 791 33.27 43.43 20.96
N GLU A 792 31.94 43.55 21.12
CA GLU A 792 31.01 43.32 20.01
C GLU A 792 31.36 44.22 18.81
N TRP A 793 31.76 43.59 17.71
CA TRP A 793 32.12 44.25 16.44
C TRP A 793 33.37 45.15 16.50
N GLN A 794 34.20 45.04 17.55
CA GLN A 794 35.40 45.85 17.74
C GLN A 794 36.49 45.10 18.50
N GLU A 795 37.70 45.08 17.94
CA GLU A 795 38.92 44.61 18.62
C GLU A 795 39.82 45.80 18.96
N VAL A 796 40.30 45.89 20.20
CA VAL A 796 41.24 46.93 20.61
C VAL A 796 42.61 46.30 20.85
N TYR A 797 43.55 46.58 19.95
CA TYR A 797 44.91 46.05 19.99
C TYR A 797 45.84 47.03 20.72
N PHE A 798 46.72 46.48 21.56
CA PHE A 798 47.79 47.23 22.24
C PHE A 798 49.15 46.85 21.64
N PHE A 799 49.87 47.84 21.11
CA PHE A 799 51.16 47.68 20.45
C PHE A 799 52.27 48.29 21.31
N ASN A 800 53.47 47.71 21.24
CA ASN A 800 54.65 48.23 21.93
C ASN A 800 55.88 48.23 21.00
N ARG A 801 56.68 49.31 21.08
CA ARG A 801 58.02 49.41 20.49
C ARG A 801 58.94 50.21 21.43
N GLN A 802 59.95 49.54 22.01
CA GLN A 802 61.06 50.17 22.76
C GLN A 802 60.63 51.28 23.75
N GLU A 803 59.65 50.97 24.63
CA GLU A 803 59.05 51.82 25.69
C GLU A 803 57.86 52.72 25.28
N GLU A 804 57.50 52.81 23.99
CA GLU A 804 56.25 53.46 23.56
C GLU A 804 55.12 52.44 23.37
N THR A 805 54.00 52.63 24.08
CA THR A 805 52.80 51.79 23.97
C THR A 805 51.65 52.57 23.34
N GLU A 806 51.01 52.00 22.32
CA GLU A 806 49.89 52.63 21.62
C GLU A 806 48.72 51.68 21.44
N ARG A 807 47.50 52.24 21.43
CA ARG A 807 46.26 51.48 21.25
C ARG A 807 45.63 51.79 19.89
N VAL A 808 45.22 50.77 19.16
CA VAL A 808 44.48 50.92 17.90
C VAL A 808 43.25 50.04 17.93
N SER A 809 42.10 50.63 17.61
CA SER A 809 40.82 49.93 17.52
C SER A 809 40.52 49.55 16.08
N ILE A 810 40.05 48.32 15.88
CA ILE A 810 39.64 47.73 14.60
C ILE A 810 38.18 47.33 14.71
N TRP A 811 37.30 47.97 13.93
CA TRP A 811 35.89 47.62 13.85
C TRP A 811 35.63 46.71 12.66
N TYR A 812 34.66 45.80 12.80
CA TYR A 812 34.23 44.88 11.74
C TYR A 812 32.71 44.69 11.79
N ASN A 813 32.13 44.08 10.76
CA ASN A 813 30.67 43.88 10.66
C ASN A 813 30.28 42.39 10.67
N SER A 814 28.96 42.12 10.67
CA SER A 814 28.37 40.77 10.63
C SER A 814 28.71 39.93 9.41
N LYS A 815 29.44 40.48 8.44
CA LYS A 815 29.97 39.76 7.28
C LYS A 815 31.49 39.55 7.39
N SER A 816 32.06 39.68 8.58
CA SER A 816 33.48 39.47 8.88
C SER A 816 34.40 40.33 8.00
N LYS A 817 34.02 41.60 7.81
CA LYS A 817 34.83 42.59 7.08
C LYS A 817 35.20 43.75 7.98
N VAL A 818 36.49 44.09 8.01
CA VAL A 818 37.00 45.28 8.73
C VAL A 818 36.40 46.54 8.11
N SER A 819 35.64 47.29 8.90
CA SER A 819 34.92 48.49 8.48
C SER A 819 35.74 49.75 8.76
N GLN A 820 36.41 49.81 9.92
CA GLN A 820 37.13 50.99 10.39
C GLN A 820 38.36 50.60 11.20
N ILE A 821 39.41 51.39 11.12
CA ILE A 821 40.62 51.28 11.94
C ILE A 821 40.92 52.70 12.42
N ASN A 822 41.09 52.88 13.72
CA ASN A 822 41.33 54.19 14.33
C ASN A 822 42.25 54.10 15.54
N ALA A 823 43.12 55.08 15.71
CA ALA A 823 43.91 55.27 16.90
C ALA A 823 43.42 56.54 17.63
N PRO A 824 43.21 56.50 18.95
CA PRO A 824 42.72 57.66 19.72
C PRO A 824 43.79 58.72 20.02
N SER A 825 45.08 58.38 19.94
CA SER A 825 46.23 59.28 20.08
C SER A 825 46.95 59.40 18.73
N LEU A 826 47.33 60.61 18.30
CA LEU A 826 48.09 60.87 17.06
C LEU A 826 49.60 60.93 17.35
N SER A 827 50.16 59.85 17.88
CA SER A 827 51.62 59.72 18.03
C SER A 827 52.26 59.24 16.71
N PRO A 828 53.58 59.38 16.55
CA PRO A 828 54.30 58.83 15.40
C PRO A 828 54.08 57.33 15.26
N LEU A 829 54.10 56.59 16.37
CA LEU A 829 53.90 55.14 16.42
C LEU A 829 52.47 54.75 16.00
N SER A 830 51.44 55.45 16.49
CA SER A 830 50.05 55.12 16.15
C SER A 830 49.74 55.38 14.66
N SER A 831 50.34 56.44 14.10
CA SER A 831 50.20 56.77 12.68
C SER A 831 50.88 55.73 11.78
N GLU A 832 52.06 55.24 12.18
CA GLU A 832 52.78 54.15 11.50
C GLU A 832 51.99 52.84 11.54
N VAL A 833 51.47 52.45 12.72
CA VAL A 833 50.66 51.23 12.86
C VAL A 833 49.41 51.30 11.99
N VAL A 834 48.64 52.39 12.06
CA VAL A 834 47.42 52.57 11.26
C VAL A 834 47.73 52.52 9.76
N GLN A 835 48.84 53.12 9.30
CA GLN A 835 49.26 53.02 7.90
C GLN A 835 49.55 51.58 7.49
N LEU A 836 50.31 50.82 8.29
CA LEU A 836 50.68 49.44 7.99
C LEU A 836 49.47 48.50 7.90
N ILE A 837 48.49 48.66 8.79
CA ILE A 837 47.30 47.80 8.85
C ILE A 837 46.10 48.34 8.07
N SER A 838 46.17 49.56 7.51
CA SER A 838 45.09 50.17 6.73
C SER A 838 44.63 49.32 5.53
N SER A 839 45.56 48.55 4.94
CA SER A 839 45.30 47.63 3.83
C SER A 839 44.31 46.51 4.19
N LEU A 840 44.10 46.20 5.48
CA LEU A 840 43.12 45.22 5.93
C LEU A 840 41.66 45.63 5.66
N LYS A 841 41.39 46.93 5.40
CA LYS A 841 40.06 47.41 4.96
C LYS A 841 39.65 46.86 3.57
N MET A 842 40.62 46.44 2.76
CA MET A 842 40.38 45.86 1.42
C MET A 842 39.93 44.39 1.47
N GLY A 843 39.86 43.79 2.67
CA GLY A 843 39.50 42.39 2.90
C GLY A 843 40.73 41.51 3.16
N LEU A 844 40.59 40.53 4.06
CA LEU A 844 41.61 39.52 4.31
C LEU A 844 41.71 38.64 3.07
N ALA A 845 42.86 38.65 2.39
CA ALA A 845 43.11 37.77 1.26
C ALA A 845 43.06 36.31 1.75
N HIS A 846 42.12 35.52 1.22
CA HIS A 846 41.98 34.10 1.55
C HIS A 846 43.24 33.34 1.14
N VAL A 847 44.09 33.01 2.11
CA VAL A 847 45.08 31.94 1.97
C VAL A 847 44.32 30.64 2.22
N PHE A 848 44.07 29.87 1.16
CA PHE A 848 43.50 28.54 1.29
C PHE A 848 44.53 27.61 1.96
N PRO A 849 44.18 26.88 3.02
CA PRO A 849 45.00 25.76 3.45
C PRO A 849 44.95 24.71 2.33
N MET A 850 46.11 24.40 1.76
CA MET A 850 46.32 23.17 0.98
C MET A 850 46.22 22.00 1.95
N GLY A 851 45.01 21.47 2.13
CA GLY A 851 44.74 20.25 2.87
C GLY A 851 43.80 19.38 2.07
N ASN A 852 44.20 18.13 1.83
CA ASN A 852 43.34 17.08 1.30
C ASN A 852 42.18 16.83 2.29
N GLY A 853 41.09 17.61 2.17
CA GLY A 853 39.93 17.52 3.05
C GLY A 853 38.91 16.54 2.49
N ALA A 854 38.74 15.40 3.13
CA ALA A 854 37.54 14.58 2.93
C ALA A 854 36.30 15.43 3.31
N ALA A 855 35.31 15.49 2.43
CA ALA A 855 34.08 16.23 2.69
C ALA A 855 33.29 15.56 3.83
N ILE A 856 32.99 16.31 4.90
CA ILE A 856 32.15 15.84 6.02
C ILE A 856 30.77 16.48 5.81
N PHE A 857 29.81 15.72 5.28
CA PHE A 857 28.41 16.13 5.18
C PHE A 857 27.57 15.49 6.29
N SER A 858 26.63 16.23 6.87
CA SER A 858 25.85 15.76 8.01
C SER A 858 24.69 14.82 7.64
N GLN A 859 24.21 14.84 6.39
CA GLN A 859 23.05 14.06 5.96
C GLN A 859 23.38 13.09 4.81
N GLU A 860 22.81 11.88 4.85
CA GLU A 860 23.10 10.81 3.86
C GLU A 860 22.84 11.23 2.42
N PHE A 861 21.77 11.98 2.13
CA PHE A 861 21.47 12.41 0.76
C PHE A 861 22.51 13.40 0.20
N GLN A 862 23.24 14.11 1.07
CA GLN A 862 24.33 15.01 0.69
C GLN A 862 25.59 14.20 0.34
N LEU A 863 25.88 13.16 1.13
CA LEU A 863 26.95 12.19 0.85
C LEU A 863 26.69 11.47 -0.48
N ALA A 864 25.49 10.94 -0.67
CA ALA A 864 25.10 10.25 -1.91
C ALA A 864 25.22 11.16 -3.15
N PHE A 865 24.89 12.46 -3.01
CA PHE A 865 25.11 13.44 -4.07
C PHE A 865 26.60 13.65 -4.36
N HIS A 866 27.41 13.79 -3.30
CA HIS A 866 28.86 13.96 -3.42
C HIS A 866 29.52 12.78 -4.12
N GLU A 867 29.25 11.55 -3.67
CA GLU A 867 29.76 10.31 -4.25
C GLU A 867 29.43 10.19 -5.74
N ARG A 868 28.23 10.65 -6.15
CA ARG A 868 27.83 10.65 -7.56
C ARG A 868 28.54 11.73 -8.37
N LEU A 869 28.82 12.88 -7.78
CA LEU A 869 29.50 13.99 -8.45
C LEU A 869 30.99 13.70 -8.69
N MET A 870 31.65 13.03 -7.75
CA MET A 870 33.11 12.84 -7.78
C MET A 870 33.64 12.17 -9.08
N PRO A 871 33.08 11.04 -9.57
CA PRO A 871 33.53 10.43 -10.82
C PRO A 871 33.39 11.35 -12.04
N LEU A 872 32.32 12.16 -12.10
CA LEU A 872 32.09 13.09 -13.22
C LEU A 872 33.14 14.21 -13.25
N ILE A 873 33.49 14.71 -12.07
CA ILE A 873 34.50 15.76 -11.89
C ILE A 873 35.90 15.22 -12.21
N ILE A 874 36.22 14.00 -11.75
CA ILE A 874 37.49 13.32 -12.05
C ILE A 874 37.65 13.07 -13.56
N ASN A 875 36.60 12.55 -14.22
CA ASN A 875 36.62 12.29 -15.66
C ASN A 875 36.76 13.57 -16.50
N ALA A 876 36.33 14.71 -15.97
CA ALA A 876 36.46 16.02 -16.62
C ALA A 876 37.81 16.71 -16.32
N GLU A 877 38.75 16.04 -15.63
CA GLU A 877 40.04 16.59 -15.20
C GLU A 877 39.90 17.85 -14.32
N ILE A 878 38.84 17.90 -13.52
CA ILE A 878 38.56 19.01 -12.59
C ILE A 878 39.04 18.62 -11.19
N THR A 879 39.74 19.52 -10.51
CA THR A 879 40.16 19.31 -9.11
C THR A 879 39.14 19.91 -8.16
N LEU A 880 38.71 19.14 -7.15
CA LEU A 880 37.90 19.64 -6.05
C LEU A 880 38.79 20.35 -5.02
N MET A 881 38.54 21.63 -4.77
CA MET A 881 39.28 22.44 -3.80
C MET A 881 38.64 22.38 -2.41
N SER A 882 37.32 22.54 -2.33
CA SER A 882 36.57 22.41 -1.08
C SER A 882 35.12 22.03 -1.34
N ALA A 883 34.50 21.35 -0.37
CA ALA A 883 33.08 21.08 -0.34
C ALA A 883 32.57 21.31 1.08
N GLU A 884 31.65 22.27 1.23
CA GLU A 884 31.19 22.77 2.52
C GLU A 884 29.67 22.71 2.62
N GLU A 885 29.15 22.26 3.76
CA GLU A 885 27.72 22.30 4.05
C GLU A 885 27.28 23.72 4.47
N GLN A 886 26.16 24.18 3.95
CA GLN A 886 25.49 25.43 4.31
C GLN A 886 24.03 25.13 4.71
N GLN A 887 23.36 26.07 5.38
CA GLN A 887 22.01 25.88 5.94
C GLN A 887 20.97 25.32 4.95
N TRP A 888 21.10 25.64 3.65
CA TRP A 888 20.20 25.15 2.57
C TRP A 888 20.93 24.87 1.26
N ALA A 889 22.25 24.70 1.29
CA ALA A 889 23.06 24.50 0.10
C ALA A 889 24.33 23.70 0.39
N LEU A 890 24.87 23.05 -0.64
CA LEU A 890 26.24 22.53 -0.62
C LEU A 890 27.11 23.46 -1.46
N ARG A 891 28.15 24.04 -0.87
CA ARG A 891 29.08 24.91 -1.58
C ARG A 891 30.27 24.09 -2.06
N TYR A 892 30.47 24.06 -3.37
CA TYR A 892 31.60 23.40 -4.00
C TYR A 892 32.53 24.43 -4.62
N SER A 893 33.84 24.23 -4.45
CA SER A 893 34.89 25.00 -5.11
C SER A 893 35.70 24.07 -6.00
N PHE A 894 35.77 24.37 -7.30
CA PHE A 894 36.49 23.59 -8.30
C PHE A 894 37.61 24.40 -8.94
N SER A 895 38.67 23.72 -9.39
CA SER A 895 39.76 24.34 -10.16
C SER A 895 40.19 23.51 -11.35
N LYS A 896 40.53 24.17 -12.47
CA LYS A 896 41.14 23.57 -13.67
C LYS A 896 42.02 24.59 -14.37
N SER A 897 43.29 24.27 -14.59
CA SER A 897 44.26 25.10 -15.34
C SER A 897 44.28 26.59 -14.96
N GLY A 898 44.19 26.91 -13.66
CA GLY A 898 44.20 28.29 -13.15
C GLY A 898 42.84 29.00 -13.12
N SER A 899 41.78 28.37 -13.65
CA SER A 899 40.39 28.82 -13.49
C SER A 899 39.77 28.24 -12.23
N VAL A 900 38.86 28.98 -11.60
CA VAL A 900 38.18 28.60 -10.35
C VAL A 900 36.68 28.79 -10.50
N ALA A 901 35.88 27.81 -10.09
CA ALA A 901 34.43 27.89 -10.08
C ALA A 901 33.90 27.58 -8.69
N VAL A 902 33.16 28.52 -8.08
CA VAL A 902 32.50 28.33 -6.79
C VAL A 902 31.00 28.32 -7.00
N VAL A 903 30.33 27.25 -6.56
CA VAL A 903 28.94 26.97 -6.88
C VAL A 903 28.19 26.51 -5.65
N ASP A 904 27.03 27.14 -5.40
CA ASP A 904 26.08 26.72 -4.37
C ASP A 904 25.00 25.83 -4.99
N ILE A 905 24.85 24.62 -4.44
CA ILE A 905 23.86 23.63 -4.87
C ILE A 905 22.76 23.56 -3.82
N ASN A 906 21.64 24.21 -4.09
CA ASN A 906 20.53 24.36 -3.14
C ASN A 906 19.69 23.09 -3.04
N PHE A 907 19.26 22.76 -1.82
CA PHE A 907 18.30 21.68 -1.54
C PHE A 907 17.12 22.19 -0.71
N ASN A 908 16.01 21.44 -0.68
CA ASN A 908 14.81 21.81 0.06
C ASN A 908 14.60 20.93 1.32
N GLY A 909 13.62 21.26 2.15
CA GLY A 909 13.27 20.48 3.34
C GLY A 909 12.72 19.07 3.06
N LYS A 910 12.62 18.66 1.79
CA LYS A 910 12.30 17.29 1.34
C LYS A 910 13.53 16.55 0.84
N GLN A 911 14.73 17.07 1.13
CA GLN A 911 16.01 16.50 0.74
C GLN A 911 16.18 16.35 -0.79
N GLN A 912 15.55 17.24 -1.56
CA GLN A 912 15.67 17.28 -3.02
C GLN A 912 16.60 18.43 -3.43
N PHE A 913 17.59 18.14 -4.27
CA PHE A 913 18.40 19.15 -4.93
C PHE A 913 17.58 19.90 -5.97
N THR A 914 17.69 21.23 -5.97
CA THR A 914 16.79 22.11 -6.74
C THR A 914 17.51 22.95 -7.77
N LYS A 915 18.54 23.68 -7.35
CA LYS A 915 19.16 24.73 -8.17
C LYS A 915 20.65 24.76 -7.98
N VAL A 916 21.33 25.07 -9.07
CA VAL A 916 22.75 25.39 -9.12
C VAL A 916 22.88 26.90 -9.23
N HIS A 917 23.64 27.50 -8.32
CA HIS A 917 23.88 28.94 -8.26
C HIS A 917 25.39 29.23 -8.18
N PRO A 918 26.03 29.58 -9.31
CA PRO A 918 27.42 30.00 -9.29
C PRO A 918 27.58 31.34 -8.59
N LEU A 919 28.51 31.40 -7.65
CA LEU A 919 28.90 32.64 -7.01
C LEU A 919 29.87 33.39 -7.92
N ARG A 920 29.35 34.07 -8.96
CA ARG A 920 30.16 34.70 -10.01
C ARG A 920 31.26 35.64 -9.48
N SER A 921 31.06 36.27 -8.32
CA SER A 921 32.08 37.10 -7.66
C SER A 921 33.30 36.33 -7.14
N LYS A 922 33.19 35.01 -6.99
CA LYS A 922 34.23 34.08 -6.53
C LYS A 922 34.73 33.16 -7.65
N CYS A 923 34.25 33.33 -8.88
CA CYS A 923 34.67 32.52 -10.02
C CYS A 923 35.70 33.27 -10.89
N VAL A 924 36.64 32.53 -11.45
CA VAL A 924 37.66 32.99 -12.40
C VAL A 924 37.59 32.08 -13.63
N GLY A 925 37.29 32.64 -14.80
CA GLY A 925 37.10 31.91 -16.06
C GLY A 925 35.62 31.58 -16.34
N ALA A 926 34.96 32.38 -17.19
CA ALA A 926 33.53 32.24 -17.48
C ALA A 926 33.18 30.91 -18.18
N ASP A 927 34.03 30.45 -19.08
CA ASP A 927 33.84 29.19 -19.82
C ASP A 927 33.94 27.98 -18.89
N PHE A 928 34.84 28.04 -17.91
CA PHE A 928 34.99 26.98 -16.90
C PHE A 928 33.77 26.90 -15.96
N VAL A 929 33.17 28.04 -15.61
CA VAL A 929 31.90 28.05 -14.84
C VAL A 929 30.78 27.38 -15.63
N LEU A 930 30.67 27.66 -16.93
CA LEU A 930 29.69 27.02 -17.80
C LEU A 930 29.94 25.51 -17.94
N GLU A 931 31.21 25.07 -18.02
CA GLU A 931 31.59 23.66 -18.01
C GLU A 931 31.13 22.95 -16.73
N VAL A 932 31.40 23.54 -15.56
CA VAL A 932 30.96 23.01 -14.26
C VAL A 932 29.43 23.00 -14.13
N GLU A 933 28.76 24.07 -14.55
CA GLU A 933 27.28 24.10 -14.60
C GLU A 933 26.73 22.98 -15.48
N LYS A 934 27.36 22.72 -16.63
CA LYS A 934 26.96 21.65 -17.55
C LYS A 934 27.17 20.27 -16.94
N ILE A 935 28.28 20.02 -16.27
CA ILE A 935 28.51 18.76 -15.54
C ILE A 935 27.47 18.55 -14.44
N LEU A 936 27.17 19.59 -13.67
CA LEU A 936 26.20 19.53 -12.58
C LEU A 936 24.74 19.37 -13.05
N THR A 937 24.40 19.90 -14.23
CA THR A 937 23.02 19.84 -14.74
C THR A 937 22.79 18.72 -15.74
N GLU A 938 23.72 18.47 -16.66
CA GLU A 938 23.60 17.42 -17.68
C GLU A 938 24.31 16.13 -17.25
N GLY A 939 25.51 16.22 -16.67
CA GLY A 939 26.30 15.05 -16.25
C GLY A 939 25.63 14.26 -15.13
N LEU A 940 25.01 14.95 -14.17
CA LEU A 940 24.17 14.32 -13.14
C LEU A 940 22.76 13.94 -13.64
N SER A 941 22.37 14.32 -14.85
CA SER A 941 21.09 13.87 -15.43
C SER A 941 21.23 12.54 -16.18
N ALA A 942 22.44 12.20 -16.62
CA ALA A 942 22.82 10.88 -17.14
C ALA A 942 22.99 9.86 -16.00
#